data_AF-A0A7J8MWJ9-F1
#
_entry.id   AF-A0A7J8MWJ9-F1
#
_cell.length_a   1.000
_cell.length_b   1.000
_cell.length_c   1.000
_cell.angle_alpha   90.00
_cell.angle_beta   90.00
_cell.angle_gamma   90.00
#
_symmetry.space_group_name_H-M   'P 1'
#
loop_
_entity.id
_entity.type
_entity.pdbx_description
1 polymer ?
#
loop_
_entity_poly.entity_id
_entity_poly.type
_entity_poly.pdbx_seq_one_letter_code
_entity_poly.pdbx_strand_id
1 'polypeptide(L)'
;MVEENPRDVGHEMDELSIVYGDESLPRLYENSRISADQLPGTSGIVKRAVALGRYLQNPLAMVATLCGPEKEILSWKLNPMENFLTADEKYSMIEQVLVDVANQVGLDVNLAASHEWLFAPLQFISGIGSRKAASLQRSLVRVGTIFSRKDFLQAHGLGKKVFVNAVAFLRVRRSGLAANSSQFIDLLDDTRIHPESYLVAQELAKDVYDEDFKGDNDEDDALEMAIEHVRDRPSLLKSLRLDNYLESKKRGNKRETFFDIRRELIQGFQDWRKPYKEPSQDEEFYMISGETEDTLAEGRVVQATVRRVQGGRAICALESGLTGMIMKEDYADDSRDIVELSDRLHEGDILTCKIKSIQKNRYQVFLVCKDSEMRSRHQHVQNLDPYYHEERSSIQSDQEKARKEREMAKKHFKPRMIVHPRFQNITADEAIEYLSDKDPGESIIRPSSRGPSFLTLTLKVYNGVYAHKDIVEGGKEHKDITSLLRIGKTLKIGEDTFEDLDEVMDRYVDPLVSHLKAMLSYRKFRKGTKVEVDELLKIEKSEYPMRIVYCFGISHEHPGTFILTYIRTSNPHHEYIGLYPKGFKFRKRMFEDIDRLVAYFQKHIDDPQHESAQSIRSVAAMVPMRSPAADGSSGGSMGGWKGHSHDRGQSSTPGSRTGRGRDGYQSGAPRGGRGRGRGGSYNGNRGRNNGQDSSYDDTPKWDSGSSKKGDDGGWGSFPGAKVQNSPGTEAFPGGWGATGTESGGGSG
;
A
#
# COMPACT_ATOMS: atom_id res chain seq x y z
N MET A 1 -16.25 -49.40 9.02
CA MET A 1 -16.56 -49.78 7.62
C MET A 1 -16.31 -48.67 6.60
N VAL A 2 -16.29 -47.37 6.95
CA VAL A 2 -16.00 -46.28 5.99
C VAL A 2 -14.49 -46.09 5.71
N GLU A 3 -13.62 -46.62 6.57
CA GLU A 3 -12.17 -46.42 6.46
C GLU A 3 -11.46 -47.38 5.48
N GLU A 4 -12.06 -48.51 5.10
CA GLU A 4 -11.33 -49.56 4.37
C GLU A 4 -11.65 -49.63 2.86
N ASN A 5 -12.82 -49.17 2.39
CA ASN A 5 -13.17 -49.13 0.95
C ASN A 5 -13.98 -47.86 0.60
N PRO A 6 -13.33 -46.72 0.28
CA PRO A 6 -14.04 -45.48 -0.07
C PRO A 6 -14.80 -45.52 -1.41
N ARG A 7 -14.73 -46.63 -2.16
CA ARG A 7 -15.40 -46.83 -3.47
C ARG A 7 -16.59 -47.80 -3.44
N ASP A 8 -16.85 -48.47 -2.32
CA ASP A 8 -18.01 -49.35 -2.18
C ASP A 8 -19.19 -48.59 -1.55
N VAL A 9 -19.55 -47.47 -2.17
CA VAL A 9 -20.68 -46.63 -1.75
C VAL A 9 -21.90 -47.08 -2.55
N GLY A 10 -22.75 -47.91 -1.93
CA GLY A 10 -23.91 -48.53 -2.57
C GLY A 10 -25.05 -47.55 -2.92
N HIS A 11 -25.98 -48.03 -3.76
CA HIS A 11 -27.16 -47.30 -4.28
C HIS A 11 -28.18 -46.81 -3.21
N GLU A 12 -27.94 -47.01 -1.91
CA GLU A 12 -28.79 -46.53 -0.82
C GLU A 12 -28.40 -45.11 -0.32
N MET A 13 -27.39 -44.48 -0.92
CA MET A 13 -26.90 -43.14 -0.57
C MET A 13 -27.39 -42.01 -1.50
N ASP A 14 -28.43 -42.23 -2.30
CA ASP A 14 -29.05 -41.21 -3.17
C ASP A 14 -29.59 -39.98 -2.38
N GLU A 15 -29.68 -40.05 -1.05
CA GLU A 15 -30.11 -38.95 -0.17
C GLU A 15 -28.95 -38.09 0.40
N LEU A 16 -27.68 -38.43 0.15
CA LEU A 16 -26.54 -37.67 0.69
C LEU A 16 -26.01 -36.66 -0.33
N SER A 17 -26.17 -35.38 -0.03
CA SER A 17 -25.58 -34.30 -0.82
C SER A 17 -24.12 -34.04 -0.41
N ILE A 18 -23.27 -33.84 -1.42
CA ILE A 18 -21.87 -33.41 -1.23
C ILE A 18 -21.83 -31.92 -1.53
N VAL A 19 -21.36 -31.13 -0.56
CA VAL A 19 -21.30 -29.67 -0.69
C VAL A 19 -19.90 -29.18 -0.35
N TYR A 20 -19.40 -28.23 -1.15
CA TYR A 20 -18.14 -27.55 -0.86
C TYR A 20 -18.32 -26.55 0.28
N GLY A 21 -17.34 -26.45 1.16
CA GLY A 21 -17.34 -25.49 2.26
C GLY A 21 -16.09 -24.63 2.23
N ASP A 22 -16.24 -23.37 2.64
CA ASP A 22 -15.13 -22.44 2.76
C ASP A 22 -14.14 -22.87 3.86
N GLU A 23 -12.89 -23.08 3.48
CA GLU A 23 -11.82 -23.47 4.40
C GLU A 23 -11.15 -22.28 5.10
N SER A 24 -11.48 -21.04 4.73
CA SER A 24 -10.79 -19.85 5.25
C SER A 24 -10.82 -19.77 6.79
N LEU A 25 -11.97 -20.06 7.40
CA LEU A 25 -12.15 -20.11 8.84
C LEU A 25 -11.63 -21.43 9.47
N PRO A 26 -11.96 -22.63 8.95
CA PRO A 26 -11.39 -23.89 9.44
C PRO A 26 -9.85 -23.93 9.50
N ARG A 27 -9.16 -23.26 8.58
CA ARG A 27 -7.70 -23.11 8.58
C ARG A 27 -7.16 -22.33 9.78
N LEU A 28 -7.93 -21.34 10.27
CA LEU A 28 -7.60 -20.62 11.50
C LEU A 28 -7.79 -21.53 12.72
N TYR A 29 -8.90 -22.29 12.75
CA TYR A 29 -9.16 -23.23 13.82
C TYR A 29 -8.07 -24.31 13.92
N GLU A 30 -7.64 -24.89 12.80
CA GLU A 30 -6.56 -25.89 12.77
C GLU A 30 -5.31 -25.49 13.58
N ASN A 31 -4.93 -24.22 13.49
CA ASN A 31 -3.71 -23.68 14.12
C ASN A 31 -3.98 -22.97 15.45
N SER A 32 -5.25 -22.84 15.85
CA SER A 32 -5.65 -22.17 17.09
C SER A 32 -5.31 -23.00 18.32
N ARG A 33 -5.12 -22.32 19.46
CA ARG A 33 -4.93 -22.99 20.75
C ARG A 33 -6.16 -23.81 21.16
N ILE A 34 -7.35 -23.28 20.91
CA ILE A 34 -8.61 -23.93 21.29
C ILE A 34 -8.82 -25.27 20.57
N SER A 35 -8.32 -25.44 19.34
CA SER A 35 -8.39 -26.74 18.66
C SER A 35 -7.47 -27.79 19.26
N ALA A 36 -6.32 -27.37 19.82
CA ALA A 36 -5.43 -28.28 20.54
C ALA A 36 -6.03 -28.73 21.87
N ASP A 37 -6.75 -27.84 22.55
CA ASP A 37 -7.45 -28.15 23.80
C ASP A 37 -8.68 -29.05 23.55
N GLN A 38 -9.48 -28.78 22.52
CA GLN A 38 -10.68 -29.56 22.20
C GLN A 38 -10.40 -30.91 21.52
N LEU A 39 -9.32 -31.02 20.74
CA LEU A 39 -8.97 -32.21 19.96
C LEU A 39 -7.49 -32.59 20.19
N PRO A 40 -7.10 -33.00 21.42
CA PRO A 40 -5.71 -33.31 21.74
C PRO A 40 -5.22 -34.53 20.95
N GLY A 41 -3.96 -34.48 20.49
CA GLY A 41 -3.33 -35.60 19.77
C GLY A 41 -3.81 -35.83 18.33
N THR A 42 -4.70 -34.98 17.80
CA THR A 42 -5.19 -35.08 16.42
C THR A 42 -4.33 -34.26 15.44
N SER A 43 -4.26 -34.71 14.18
CA SER A 43 -3.54 -34.00 13.11
C SER A 43 -4.31 -32.75 12.64
N GLY A 44 -3.58 -31.78 12.07
CA GLY A 44 -4.17 -30.51 11.64
C GLY A 44 -5.28 -30.67 10.59
N ILE A 45 -5.10 -31.58 9.64
CA ILE A 45 -6.12 -31.85 8.60
C ILE A 45 -7.44 -32.38 9.18
N VAL A 46 -7.37 -33.21 10.24
CA VAL A 46 -8.58 -33.72 10.91
C VAL A 46 -9.27 -32.60 11.67
N LYS A 47 -8.52 -31.73 12.35
CA LYS A 47 -9.09 -30.54 13.02
C LYS A 47 -9.77 -29.61 12.04
N ARG A 48 -9.18 -29.41 10.86
CA ARG A 48 -9.79 -28.61 9.78
C ARG A 48 -11.10 -29.24 9.29
N ALA A 49 -11.13 -30.55 9.05
CA ALA A 49 -12.33 -31.26 8.63
C ALA A 49 -13.47 -31.17 9.67
N VAL A 50 -13.14 -31.33 10.97
CA VAL A 50 -14.10 -31.15 12.06
C VAL A 50 -14.63 -29.73 12.10
N ALA A 51 -13.76 -28.72 11.95
CA ALA A 51 -14.18 -27.33 11.91
C ALA A 51 -15.07 -27.01 10.72
N LEU A 52 -14.81 -27.59 9.54
CA LEU A 52 -15.64 -27.42 8.36
C LEU A 52 -17.07 -27.97 8.59
N GLY A 53 -17.18 -29.18 9.14
CA GLY A 53 -18.48 -29.77 9.49
C GLY A 53 -19.23 -28.96 10.56
N ARG A 54 -18.54 -28.52 11.61
CA ARG A 54 -19.13 -27.66 12.65
C ARG A 54 -19.55 -26.30 12.12
N TYR A 55 -18.80 -25.74 11.17
CA TYR A 55 -19.12 -24.44 10.57
C TYR A 55 -20.40 -24.53 9.74
N LEU A 56 -20.57 -25.62 8.98
CA LEU A 56 -21.83 -25.88 8.26
C LEU A 56 -23.02 -26.06 9.22
N GLN A 57 -22.82 -26.72 10.36
CA GLN A 57 -23.87 -26.93 11.37
C GLN A 57 -24.24 -25.64 12.12
N ASN A 58 -23.25 -24.88 12.56
CA ASN A 58 -23.44 -23.66 13.34
C ASN A 58 -22.31 -22.66 13.10
N PRO A 59 -22.46 -21.78 12.10
CA PRO A 59 -21.46 -20.76 11.78
C PRO A 59 -21.15 -19.84 12.96
N LEU A 60 -22.19 -19.45 13.72
CA LEU A 60 -22.07 -18.54 14.86
C LEU A 60 -21.15 -19.12 15.95
N ALA A 61 -21.34 -20.38 16.32
CA ALA A 61 -20.50 -21.04 17.33
C ALA A 61 -19.04 -21.15 16.89
N MET A 62 -18.81 -21.47 15.62
CA MET A 62 -17.45 -21.60 15.08
C MET A 62 -16.73 -20.26 14.96
N VAL A 63 -17.41 -19.21 14.49
CA VAL A 63 -16.84 -17.84 14.47
C VAL A 63 -16.52 -17.38 15.90
N ALA A 64 -17.47 -17.54 16.82
CA ALA A 64 -17.30 -17.16 18.22
C ALA A 64 -16.15 -17.91 18.91
N THR A 65 -15.85 -19.15 18.49
CA THR A 65 -14.74 -19.96 19.02
C THR A 65 -13.38 -19.32 18.74
N LEU A 66 -13.23 -18.63 17.61
CA LEU A 66 -12.00 -17.92 17.23
C LEU A 66 -11.87 -16.53 17.86
N CYS A 67 -12.88 -16.10 18.62
CA CYS A 67 -12.82 -14.89 19.44
C CYS A 67 -12.29 -15.18 20.85
N GLY A 68 -11.48 -16.24 21.00
CA GLY A 68 -10.84 -16.58 22.25
C GLY A 68 -9.80 -15.54 22.70
N PRO A 69 -9.02 -15.84 23.75
CA PRO A 69 -8.03 -14.92 24.30
C PRO A 69 -6.99 -14.42 23.27
N GLU A 70 -6.65 -15.26 22.28
CA GLU A 70 -5.68 -14.93 21.23
C GLU A 70 -6.31 -14.24 20.01
N LYS A 71 -7.64 -14.12 19.96
CA LYS A 71 -8.41 -13.42 18.92
C LYS A 71 -7.99 -13.82 17.50
N GLU A 72 -7.85 -15.11 17.24
CA GLU A 72 -7.45 -15.67 15.94
C GLU A 72 -8.35 -15.18 14.80
N ILE A 73 -9.60 -14.84 15.10
CA ILE A 73 -10.57 -14.24 14.17
C ILE A 73 -10.02 -13.00 13.44
N LEU A 74 -9.10 -12.25 14.03
CA LEU A 74 -8.51 -11.06 13.41
C LEU A 74 -7.65 -11.38 12.18
N SER A 75 -7.15 -12.62 12.10
CA SER A 75 -6.40 -13.12 10.93
C SER A 75 -7.31 -13.56 9.79
N TRP A 76 -8.62 -13.58 10.00
CA TRP A 76 -9.58 -13.91 8.95
C TRP A 76 -9.71 -12.73 7.99
N LYS A 77 -9.35 -12.97 6.73
CA LYS A 77 -9.40 -11.96 5.66
C LYS A 77 -10.81 -11.91 5.09
N LEU A 78 -11.60 -10.94 5.54
CA LEU A 78 -13.00 -10.78 5.11
C LEU A 78 -13.13 -9.80 3.96
N ASN A 79 -12.26 -8.78 3.89
CA ASN A 79 -12.33 -7.74 2.88
C ASN A 79 -10.93 -7.24 2.48
N PRO A 80 -10.68 -6.96 1.18
CA PRO A 80 -9.40 -6.40 0.72
C PRO A 80 -8.99 -5.08 1.41
N MET A 81 -9.95 -4.29 1.88
CA MET A 81 -9.74 -3.00 2.53
C MET A 81 -9.56 -3.10 4.06
N GLU A 82 -9.57 -4.31 4.64
CA GLU A 82 -9.46 -4.45 6.10
C GLU A 82 -8.13 -3.94 6.68
N ASN A 83 -7.09 -3.83 5.83
CA ASN A 83 -5.79 -3.30 6.23
C ASN A 83 -5.82 -1.81 6.61
N PHE A 84 -6.90 -1.08 6.32
CA PHE A 84 -7.10 0.30 6.76
C PHE A 84 -7.62 0.40 8.21
N LEU A 85 -8.01 -0.72 8.81
CA LEU A 85 -8.53 -0.78 10.17
C LEU A 85 -7.42 -1.18 11.14
N THR A 86 -7.43 -0.61 12.33
CA THR A 86 -6.66 -1.14 13.45
C THR A 86 -7.25 -2.47 13.93
N ALA A 87 -6.45 -3.28 14.61
CA ALA A 87 -6.90 -4.55 15.18
C ALA A 87 -8.07 -4.37 16.17
N ASP A 88 -8.07 -3.27 16.93
CA ASP A 88 -9.12 -2.96 17.90
C ASP A 88 -10.43 -2.53 17.21
N GLU A 89 -10.36 -1.71 16.16
CA GLU A 89 -11.53 -1.35 15.36
C GLU A 89 -12.14 -2.57 14.67
N LYS A 90 -11.30 -3.43 14.07
CA LYS A 90 -11.74 -4.69 13.46
C LYS A 90 -12.42 -5.59 14.50
N TYR A 91 -11.81 -5.75 15.67
CA TYR A 91 -12.40 -6.57 16.73
C TYR A 91 -13.71 -5.99 17.25
N SER A 92 -13.79 -4.67 17.46
CA SER A 92 -15.00 -3.99 17.94
C SER A 92 -16.19 -4.23 17.01
N MET A 93 -15.97 -4.15 15.70
CA MET A 93 -17.00 -4.48 14.71
C MET A 93 -17.44 -5.95 14.76
N ILE A 94 -16.48 -6.87 14.87
CA ILE A 94 -16.77 -8.30 15.01
C ILE A 94 -17.57 -8.57 16.28
N GLU A 95 -17.17 -7.99 17.41
CA GLU A 95 -17.84 -8.12 18.70
C GLU A 95 -19.27 -7.59 18.62
N GLN A 96 -19.48 -6.42 18.03
CA GLN A 96 -20.82 -5.84 17.85
C GLN A 96 -21.74 -6.76 17.03
N VAL A 97 -21.25 -7.27 15.89
CA VAL A 97 -22.03 -8.19 15.04
C VAL A 97 -22.32 -9.51 15.76
N LEU A 98 -21.35 -10.04 16.51
CA LEU A 98 -21.54 -11.28 17.27
C LEU A 98 -22.52 -11.10 18.42
N VAL A 99 -22.53 -9.95 19.09
CA VAL A 99 -23.54 -9.62 20.10
C VAL A 99 -24.92 -9.60 19.46
N ASP A 100 -25.11 -8.88 18.36
CA ASP A 100 -26.41 -8.80 17.68
C ASP A 100 -26.92 -10.19 17.28
N VAL A 101 -26.09 -10.98 16.59
CA VAL A 101 -26.47 -12.31 16.10
C VAL A 101 -26.65 -13.31 17.23
N ALA A 102 -25.80 -13.29 18.28
CA ALA A 102 -25.93 -14.23 19.40
C ALA A 102 -27.20 -13.99 20.21
N ASN A 103 -27.59 -12.74 20.45
CA ASN A 103 -28.84 -12.42 21.13
C ASN A 103 -30.06 -12.69 20.22
N GLN A 104 -29.94 -12.47 18.92
CA GLN A 104 -31.01 -12.81 17.98
C GLN A 104 -31.25 -14.33 17.91
N VAL A 105 -30.20 -15.14 17.79
CA VAL A 105 -30.33 -16.61 17.68
C VAL A 105 -30.68 -17.25 19.03
N GLY A 106 -30.07 -16.75 20.11
CA GLY A 106 -30.12 -17.37 21.44
C GLY A 106 -29.17 -18.56 21.58
N LEU A 107 -28.97 -18.98 22.83
CA LEU A 107 -28.10 -20.11 23.16
C LEU A 107 -28.89 -21.18 23.92
N ASP A 108 -28.95 -22.38 23.35
CA ASP A 108 -29.51 -23.57 24.01
C ASP A 108 -28.51 -24.09 25.05
N VAL A 109 -28.84 -23.88 26.32
CA VAL A 109 -27.90 -24.09 27.42
C VAL A 109 -27.68 -25.57 27.70
N ASN A 110 -28.72 -26.40 27.59
CA ASN A 110 -28.61 -27.85 27.83
C ASN A 110 -27.88 -28.55 26.68
N LEU A 111 -28.06 -28.08 25.45
CA LEU A 111 -27.28 -28.55 24.30
C LEU A 111 -25.82 -28.13 24.41
N ALA A 112 -25.54 -26.89 24.79
CA ALA A 112 -24.18 -26.41 25.00
C ALA A 112 -23.48 -27.16 26.14
N ALA A 113 -24.17 -27.46 27.24
CA ALA A 113 -23.65 -28.28 28.33
C ALA A 113 -23.19 -29.67 27.88
N SER A 114 -23.79 -30.21 26.82
CA SER A 114 -23.44 -31.52 26.24
C SER A 114 -22.31 -31.43 25.19
N HIS A 115 -22.09 -30.26 24.58
CA HIS A 115 -21.10 -30.05 23.53
C HIS A 115 -20.33 -28.75 23.74
N GLU A 116 -19.10 -28.86 24.24
CA GLU A 116 -18.30 -27.71 24.68
C GLU A 116 -18.15 -26.60 23.63
N TRP A 117 -17.99 -26.95 22.36
CA TRP A 117 -17.80 -25.99 21.26
C TRP A 117 -19.02 -25.08 21.01
N LEU A 118 -20.21 -25.45 21.51
CA LEU A 118 -21.41 -24.62 21.43
C LEU A 118 -21.50 -23.54 22.51
N PHE A 119 -20.58 -23.53 23.49
CA PHE A 119 -20.53 -22.47 24.50
C PHE A 119 -19.91 -21.17 23.99
N ALA A 120 -19.17 -21.19 22.88
CA ALA A 120 -18.43 -20.02 22.43
C ALA A 120 -19.29 -18.75 22.23
N PRO A 121 -20.54 -18.81 21.73
CA PRO A 121 -21.41 -17.63 21.63
C PRO A 121 -21.84 -17.03 22.97
N LEU A 122 -21.70 -17.77 24.09
CA LEU A 122 -22.14 -17.32 25.42
C LEU A 122 -21.49 -16.00 25.84
N GLN A 123 -20.25 -15.75 25.41
CA GLN A 123 -19.53 -14.52 25.71
C GLN A 123 -20.07 -13.28 25.00
N PHE A 124 -21.00 -13.45 24.05
CA PHE A 124 -21.63 -12.38 23.29
C PHE A 124 -23.11 -12.17 23.66
N ILE A 125 -23.61 -12.94 24.63
CA ILE A 125 -24.95 -12.73 25.18
C ILE A 125 -24.96 -11.45 26.03
N SER A 126 -26.00 -10.64 25.88
CA SER A 126 -26.14 -9.34 26.56
C SER A 126 -25.88 -9.43 28.06
N GLY A 127 -24.90 -8.67 28.55
CA GLY A 127 -24.50 -8.64 29.97
C GLY A 127 -23.48 -9.71 30.38
N ILE A 128 -23.21 -10.69 29.51
CA ILE A 128 -22.18 -11.72 29.67
C ILE A 128 -20.99 -11.35 28.79
N GLY A 129 -19.80 -11.27 29.38
CA GLY A 129 -18.54 -11.17 28.63
C GLY A 129 -17.67 -12.40 28.89
N SER A 130 -16.52 -12.50 28.23
CA SER A 130 -15.60 -13.65 28.29
C SER A 130 -15.38 -14.23 29.71
N ARG A 131 -15.11 -13.36 30.70
CA ARG A 131 -14.90 -13.78 32.10
C ARG A 131 -16.15 -14.42 32.73
N LYS A 132 -17.33 -13.83 32.51
CA LYS A 132 -18.59 -14.35 33.05
C LYS A 132 -19.02 -15.62 32.31
N ALA A 133 -18.83 -15.67 31.00
CA ALA A 133 -19.08 -16.86 30.18
C ALA A 133 -18.25 -18.05 30.67
N ALA A 134 -16.94 -17.88 30.89
CA ALA A 134 -16.08 -18.94 31.41
C ALA A 134 -16.47 -19.40 32.84
N SER A 135 -16.98 -18.49 33.68
CA SER A 135 -17.50 -18.86 35.01
C SER A 135 -18.80 -19.64 34.91
N LEU A 136 -19.72 -19.17 34.07
CA LEU A 136 -21.02 -19.79 33.86
C LEU A 136 -20.86 -21.17 33.22
N GLN A 137 -20.09 -21.30 32.14
CA GLN A 137 -19.78 -22.57 31.48
C GLN A 137 -19.28 -23.63 32.47
N ARG A 138 -18.30 -23.30 33.34
CA ARG A 138 -17.81 -24.24 34.36
C ARG A 138 -18.89 -24.67 35.35
N SER A 139 -19.79 -23.76 35.71
CA SER A 139 -20.93 -24.06 36.58
C SER A 139 -21.94 -24.96 35.88
N LEU A 140 -22.26 -24.68 34.61
CA LEU A 140 -23.19 -25.44 33.78
C LEU A 140 -22.72 -26.86 33.50
N VAL A 141 -21.46 -27.02 33.10
CA VAL A 141 -20.84 -28.33 32.85
C VAL A 141 -20.81 -29.19 34.13
N ARG A 142 -20.66 -28.55 35.30
CA ARG A 142 -20.68 -29.26 36.59
C ARG A 142 -22.07 -29.76 36.97
N VAL A 143 -23.11 -28.97 36.71
CA VAL A 143 -24.50 -29.31 37.06
C VAL A 143 -25.13 -30.25 36.02
N GLY A 144 -24.78 -30.09 34.74
CA GLY A 144 -25.16 -30.98 33.64
C GLY A 144 -26.53 -30.70 33.01
N THR A 145 -27.54 -30.30 33.79
CA THR A 145 -28.90 -30.02 33.27
C THR A 145 -29.55 -28.84 33.99
N ILE A 146 -30.23 -27.99 33.24
CA ILE A 146 -31.08 -26.91 33.75
C ILE A 146 -32.53 -27.14 33.34
N PHE A 147 -33.45 -26.88 34.27
CA PHE A 147 -34.88 -27.02 34.06
C PHE A 147 -35.64 -25.70 34.16
N SER A 148 -35.08 -24.68 34.82
CA SER A 148 -35.68 -23.35 34.87
C SER A 148 -34.67 -22.23 34.65
N ARG A 149 -35.09 -21.17 33.96
CA ARG A 149 -34.35 -19.91 33.91
C ARG A 149 -34.02 -19.34 35.29
N LYS A 150 -34.84 -19.61 36.33
CA LYS A 150 -34.57 -19.11 37.70
C LYS A 150 -33.27 -19.67 38.28
N ASP A 151 -32.82 -20.84 37.82
CA ASP A 151 -31.59 -21.49 38.27
C ASP A 151 -30.35 -20.65 37.94
N PHE A 152 -30.40 -19.82 36.90
CA PHE A 152 -29.31 -18.90 36.56
C PHE A 152 -29.01 -17.90 37.69
N LEU A 153 -30.05 -17.42 38.36
CA LEU A 153 -29.93 -16.48 39.47
C LEU A 153 -29.55 -17.21 40.78
N GLN A 154 -30.16 -18.36 41.05
CA GLN A 154 -30.06 -19.04 42.34
C GLN A 154 -28.85 -19.99 42.41
N ALA A 155 -28.68 -20.87 41.42
CA ALA A 155 -27.69 -21.93 41.41
C ALA A 155 -26.38 -21.54 40.70
N HIS A 156 -26.47 -20.70 39.66
CA HIS A 156 -25.30 -20.33 38.84
C HIS A 156 -24.72 -18.94 39.15
N GLY A 157 -25.32 -18.21 40.11
CA GLY A 157 -24.75 -16.99 40.67
C GLY A 157 -24.71 -15.80 39.70
N LEU A 158 -25.56 -15.76 38.68
CA LEU A 158 -25.69 -14.57 37.83
C LEU A 158 -26.31 -13.43 38.65
N GLY A 159 -25.57 -12.32 38.79
CA GLY A 159 -26.08 -11.15 39.51
C GLY A 159 -27.35 -10.58 38.85
N LYS A 160 -28.26 -10.01 39.65
CA LYS A 160 -29.59 -9.54 39.21
C LYS A 160 -29.59 -8.74 37.91
N LYS A 161 -28.68 -7.75 37.76
CA LYS A 161 -28.57 -6.94 36.53
C LYS A 161 -28.15 -7.77 35.31
N VAL A 162 -27.25 -8.73 35.50
CA VAL A 162 -26.79 -9.62 34.42
C VAL A 162 -27.89 -10.57 34.03
N PHE A 163 -28.63 -11.10 35.00
CA PHE A 163 -29.78 -11.96 34.78
C PHE A 163 -30.82 -11.27 33.89
N VAL A 164 -31.25 -10.06 34.24
CA VAL A 164 -32.23 -9.28 33.43
C VAL A 164 -31.73 -9.06 32.00
N ASN A 165 -30.45 -8.76 31.81
CA ASN A 165 -29.91 -8.52 30.47
C ASN A 165 -29.77 -9.81 29.64
N ALA A 166 -29.50 -10.96 30.26
CA ALA A 166 -29.08 -12.16 29.53
C ALA A 166 -30.18 -13.21 29.37
N VAL A 167 -31.08 -13.33 30.34
CA VAL A 167 -31.88 -14.55 30.53
C VAL A 167 -32.84 -14.84 29.37
N ALA A 168 -33.39 -13.82 28.71
CA ALA A 168 -34.26 -13.98 27.56
C ALA A 168 -33.56 -14.65 26.35
N PHE A 169 -32.23 -14.56 26.29
CA PHE A 169 -31.42 -15.13 25.21
C PHE A 169 -30.86 -16.51 25.56
N LEU A 170 -30.99 -16.93 26.81
CA LEU A 170 -30.63 -18.27 27.28
C LEU A 170 -31.87 -19.16 27.17
N ARG A 171 -31.85 -20.07 26.20
CA ARG A 171 -32.92 -21.00 25.89
C ARG A 171 -32.77 -22.24 26.78
N VAL A 172 -33.82 -22.57 27.53
CA VAL A 172 -33.88 -23.80 28.32
C VAL A 172 -34.95 -24.69 27.70
N ARG A 173 -34.53 -25.81 27.14
CA ARG A 173 -35.42 -26.81 26.55
C ARG A 173 -34.92 -28.22 26.82
N ARG A 174 -35.76 -29.22 26.50
CA ARG A 174 -35.41 -30.64 26.58
C ARG A 174 -34.43 -31.04 25.47
N SER A 175 -33.17 -30.67 25.64
CA SER A 175 -32.06 -30.98 24.73
C SER A 175 -30.87 -31.54 25.52
N GLY A 176 -29.91 -32.16 24.81
CA GLY A 176 -28.71 -32.72 25.44
C GLY A 176 -29.05 -33.74 26.54
N LEU A 177 -28.38 -33.65 27.69
CA LEU A 177 -28.63 -34.52 28.84
C LEU A 177 -30.05 -34.36 29.45
N ALA A 178 -30.69 -33.19 29.27
CA ALA A 178 -32.03 -32.95 29.77
C ALA A 178 -33.12 -33.68 28.96
N ALA A 179 -32.80 -34.19 27.77
CA ALA A 179 -33.74 -34.94 26.93
C ALA A 179 -34.23 -36.24 27.58
N ASN A 180 -33.43 -36.83 28.48
CA ASN A 180 -33.76 -38.06 29.21
C ASN A 180 -34.48 -37.80 30.54
N SER A 181 -34.71 -36.54 30.91
CA SER A 181 -35.36 -36.17 32.17
C SER A 181 -36.86 -35.98 31.99
N SER A 182 -37.63 -36.48 32.94
CA SER A 182 -39.08 -36.23 33.05
C SER A 182 -39.42 -34.96 33.82
N GLN A 183 -38.42 -34.17 34.23
CA GLN A 183 -38.64 -32.95 34.98
C GLN A 183 -39.38 -31.91 34.11
N PHE A 184 -40.25 -31.14 34.77
CA PHE A 184 -41.02 -30.08 34.14
C PHE A 184 -40.09 -28.95 33.68
N ILE A 185 -40.32 -28.44 32.47
CA ILE A 185 -39.67 -27.27 31.91
C ILE A 185 -40.79 -26.36 31.41
N ASP A 186 -40.77 -25.10 31.85
CA ASP A 186 -41.74 -24.09 31.41
C ASP A 186 -41.59 -23.86 29.90
N LEU A 187 -42.70 -23.97 29.16
CA LEU A 187 -42.73 -23.76 27.72
C LEU A 187 -42.28 -22.34 27.33
N LEU A 188 -42.44 -21.35 28.22
CA LEU A 188 -41.97 -19.99 28.00
C LEU A 188 -40.44 -19.86 28.06
N ASP A 189 -39.73 -20.77 28.74
CA ASP A 189 -38.26 -20.79 28.78
C ASP A 189 -37.66 -21.22 27.42
N ASP A 190 -38.48 -21.82 26.56
CA ASP A 190 -38.21 -22.13 25.16
C ASP A 190 -38.59 -20.97 24.20
N THR A 191 -38.69 -19.74 24.71
CA THR A 191 -39.02 -18.54 23.93
C THR A 191 -38.14 -17.34 24.29
N ARG A 192 -38.10 -16.31 23.44
CA ARG A 192 -37.42 -15.03 23.75
C ARG A 192 -38.22 -14.13 24.69
N ILE A 193 -39.39 -14.57 25.16
CA ILE A 193 -40.17 -13.83 26.14
C ILE A 193 -39.33 -13.73 27.42
N HIS A 194 -39.14 -12.51 27.91
CA HIS A 194 -38.40 -12.30 29.15
C HIS A 194 -39.27 -12.70 30.36
N PRO A 195 -38.71 -13.30 31.43
CA PRO A 195 -39.48 -13.71 32.62
C PRO A 195 -40.34 -12.62 33.25
N GLU A 196 -39.96 -11.34 33.11
CA GLU A 196 -40.78 -10.19 33.57
C GLU A 196 -42.13 -10.05 32.84
N SER A 197 -42.25 -10.68 31.68
CA SER A 197 -43.43 -10.64 30.81
C SER A 197 -44.19 -11.97 30.76
N TYR A 198 -43.82 -12.97 31.58
CA TYR A 198 -44.50 -14.27 31.60
C TYR A 198 -45.97 -14.14 31.99
N LEU A 199 -46.27 -13.36 33.03
CA LEU A 199 -47.66 -13.10 33.44
C LEU A 199 -48.50 -12.50 32.30
N VAL A 200 -47.90 -11.62 31.50
CA VAL A 200 -48.57 -10.97 30.37
C VAL A 200 -48.78 -11.95 29.21
N ALA A 201 -47.81 -12.83 28.95
CA ALA A 201 -47.93 -13.87 27.93
C ALA A 201 -48.98 -14.93 28.30
N GLN A 202 -49.02 -15.32 29.58
CA GLN A 202 -50.03 -16.23 30.13
C GLN A 202 -51.43 -15.62 30.06
N GLU A 203 -51.59 -14.34 30.42
CA GLU A 203 -52.87 -13.63 30.28
C GLU A 203 -53.36 -13.60 28.83
N LEU A 204 -52.47 -13.27 27.88
CA LEU A 204 -52.81 -13.27 26.45
C LEU A 204 -53.23 -14.67 25.97
N ALA A 205 -52.49 -15.71 26.36
CA ALA A 205 -52.81 -17.07 25.96
C ALA A 205 -54.12 -17.56 26.57
N LYS A 206 -54.39 -17.22 27.85
CA LYS A 206 -55.64 -17.54 28.54
C LYS A 206 -56.83 -16.86 27.87
N ASP A 207 -56.75 -15.55 27.60
CA ASP A 207 -57.84 -14.83 26.92
C ASP A 207 -58.17 -15.46 25.55
N VAL A 208 -57.15 -15.90 24.80
CA VAL A 208 -57.34 -16.59 23.51
C VAL A 208 -57.89 -18.01 23.69
N TYR A 209 -57.47 -18.71 24.75
CA TYR A 209 -57.98 -20.03 25.11
C TYR A 209 -59.47 -19.97 25.46
N ASP A 210 -59.89 -19.00 26.28
CA ASP A 210 -61.27 -18.81 26.72
C ASP A 210 -62.20 -18.43 25.55
N GLU A 211 -61.70 -17.69 24.56
CA GLU A 211 -62.45 -17.38 23.33
C GLU A 211 -62.69 -18.62 22.45
N ASP A 212 -61.73 -19.54 22.39
CA ASP A 212 -61.82 -20.80 21.61
C ASP A 212 -62.63 -21.87 22.38
N PHE A 213 -62.45 -21.96 23.69
CA PHE A 213 -63.02 -22.98 24.56
C PHE A 213 -64.11 -22.38 25.48
N LYS A 214 -65.37 -22.42 25.03
CA LYS A 214 -66.54 -21.94 25.80
C LYS A 214 -67.00 -22.93 26.89
N GLY A 215 -66.06 -23.51 27.64
CA GLY A 215 -66.32 -24.47 28.73
C GLY A 215 -66.03 -23.86 30.10
N ASP A 216 -66.67 -24.39 31.14
CA ASP A 216 -66.44 -24.00 32.55
C ASP A 216 -65.26 -24.84 33.08
N ASN A 217 -64.02 -24.40 32.80
CA ASN A 217 -62.81 -25.01 33.33
C ASN A 217 -62.35 -24.27 34.59
N ASP A 218 -61.72 -25.00 35.52
CA ASP A 218 -61.06 -24.39 36.68
C ASP A 218 -59.99 -23.37 36.21
N GLU A 219 -59.95 -22.19 36.84
CA GLU A 219 -59.10 -21.07 36.38
C GLU A 219 -57.60 -21.40 36.33
N ASP A 220 -57.15 -22.30 37.21
CA ASP A 220 -55.76 -22.75 37.32
C ASP A 220 -55.39 -23.74 36.20
N ASP A 221 -56.27 -24.71 35.91
CA ASP A 221 -56.10 -25.68 34.82
C ASP A 221 -56.09 -24.98 33.46
N ALA A 222 -56.93 -23.95 33.29
CA ALA A 222 -56.97 -23.13 32.09
C ALA A 222 -55.65 -22.38 31.85
N LEU A 223 -55.01 -21.88 32.90
CA LEU A 223 -53.74 -21.13 32.79
C LEU A 223 -52.56 -22.03 32.39
N GLU A 224 -52.51 -23.25 32.93
CA GLU A 224 -51.45 -24.22 32.64
C GLU A 224 -51.55 -24.73 31.19
N MET A 225 -52.77 -25.03 30.72
CA MET A 225 -53.01 -25.53 29.36
C MET A 225 -52.99 -24.44 28.28
N ALA A 226 -53.25 -23.18 28.63
CA ALA A 226 -53.39 -22.09 27.65
C ALA A 226 -52.16 -21.92 26.75
N ILE A 227 -50.94 -21.99 27.33
CA ILE A 227 -49.70 -21.84 26.56
C ILE A 227 -49.53 -22.98 25.55
N GLU A 228 -49.78 -24.22 25.97
CA GLU A 228 -49.68 -25.40 25.11
C GLU A 228 -50.73 -25.34 23.99
N HIS A 229 -51.98 -25.03 24.32
CA HIS A 229 -53.08 -24.92 23.37
C HIS A 229 -52.81 -23.90 22.26
N VAL A 230 -52.31 -22.73 22.64
CA VAL A 230 -52.02 -21.65 21.70
C VAL A 230 -50.82 -21.96 20.81
N ARG A 231 -49.81 -22.68 21.34
CA ARG A 231 -48.66 -23.18 20.55
C ARG A 231 -49.09 -24.26 19.56
N ASP A 232 -50.00 -25.13 19.94
CA ASP A 232 -50.55 -26.18 19.07
C ASP A 232 -51.50 -25.64 17.99
N ARG A 233 -52.13 -24.48 18.25
CA ARG A 233 -53.03 -23.79 17.30
C ARG A 233 -52.58 -22.36 16.99
N PRO A 234 -51.47 -22.17 16.23
CA PRO A 234 -50.95 -20.84 15.92
C PRO A 234 -51.92 -19.94 15.12
N SER A 235 -52.95 -20.52 14.49
CA SER A 235 -53.98 -19.77 13.77
C SER A 235 -54.76 -18.82 14.68
N LEU A 236 -55.00 -19.19 15.95
CA LEU A 236 -55.76 -18.38 16.91
C LEU A 236 -55.07 -17.03 17.15
N LEU A 237 -53.76 -17.05 17.40
CA LEU A 237 -52.96 -15.83 17.55
C LEU A 237 -52.79 -15.04 16.25
N LYS A 238 -52.77 -15.70 15.10
CA LYS A 238 -52.68 -15.01 13.79
C LYS A 238 -53.95 -14.24 13.47
N SER A 239 -55.12 -14.75 13.84
CA SER A 239 -56.40 -14.05 13.65
C SER A 239 -56.63 -12.92 14.65
N LEU A 240 -55.97 -12.94 15.81
CA LEU A 240 -56.13 -11.93 16.84
C LEU A 240 -55.64 -10.55 16.37
N ARG A 241 -56.57 -9.57 16.35
CA ARG A 241 -56.22 -8.15 16.16
C ARG A 241 -55.67 -7.57 17.45
N LEU A 242 -54.34 -7.65 17.55
CA LEU A 242 -53.62 -7.27 18.76
C LEU A 242 -53.84 -5.80 19.17
N ASP A 243 -53.98 -4.88 18.22
CA ASP A 243 -54.24 -3.47 18.52
C ASP A 243 -55.55 -3.27 19.29
N ASN A 244 -56.65 -3.95 18.87
CA ASN A 244 -57.94 -3.91 19.57
C ASN A 244 -57.84 -4.51 20.98
N TYR A 245 -57.10 -5.62 21.11
CA TYR A 245 -56.85 -6.27 22.39
C TYR A 245 -56.12 -5.32 23.36
N LEU A 246 -55.07 -4.64 22.88
CA LEU A 246 -54.28 -3.69 23.67
C LEU A 246 -55.10 -2.47 24.12
N GLU A 247 -55.99 -1.97 23.26
CA GLU A 247 -56.93 -0.90 23.61
C GLU A 247 -57.88 -1.35 24.72
N SER A 248 -58.46 -2.55 24.59
CA SER A 248 -59.39 -3.11 25.60
C SER A 248 -58.74 -3.26 26.98
N LYS A 249 -57.47 -3.69 27.02
CA LYS A 249 -56.69 -3.89 28.26
C LYS A 249 -55.96 -2.62 28.73
N LYS A 250 -56.06 -1.49 28.01
CA LYS A 250 -55.35 -0.23 28.27
C LYS A 250 -53.82 -0.38 28.34
N ARG A 251 -53.23 -1.22 27.47
CA ARG A 251 -51.79 -1.56 27.45
C ARG A 251 -51.05 -1.07 26.20
N GLY A 252 -51.50 0.03 25.59
CA GLY A 252 -50.89 0.58 24.37
C GLY A 252 -49.39 0.92 24.48
N ASN A 253 -48.88 1.16 25.70
CA ASN A 253 -47.45 1.40 25.95
C ASN A 253 -46.54 0.17 25.78
N LYS A 254 -47.08 -1.05 25.76
CA LYS A 254 -46.33 -2.30 25.57
C LYS A 254 -46.60 -2.95 24.21
N ARG A 255 -47.01 -2.16 23.21
CA ARG A 255 -47.41 -2.66 21.90
C ARG A 255 -46.40 -3.64 21.30
N GLU A 256 -45.16 -3.21 21.11
CA GLU A 256 -44.10 -4.05 20.53
C GLU A 256 -43.86 -5.33 21.34
N THR A 257 -43.84 -5.23 22.68
CA THR A 257 -43.70 -6.40 23.56
C THR A 257 -44.78 -7.44 23.32
N PHE A 258 -46.04 -7.03 23.13
CA PHE A 258 -47.12 -7.97 22.81
C PHE A 258 -47.00 -8.55 21.39
N PHE A 259 -46.52 -7.76 20.43
CA PHE A 259 -46.24 -8.26 19.08
C PHE A 259 -45.16 -9.35 19.11
N ASP A 260 -44.10 -9.14 19.89
CA ASP A 260 -43.03 -10.11 20.06
C ASP A 260 -43.49 -11.34 20.87
N ILE A 261 -44.25 -11.16 21.95
CA ILE A 261 -44.87 -12.28 22.68
C ILE A 261 -45.73 -13.11 21.73
N ARG A 262 -46.59 -12.49 20.92
CA ARG A 262 -47.43 -13.20 19.95
C ARG A 262 -46.59 -14.01 18.96
N ARG A 263 -45.50 -13.44 18.44
CA ARG A 263 -44.58 -14.13 17.52
C ARG A 263 -43.90 -15.31 18.19
N GLU A 264 -43.42 -15.15 19.40
CA GLU A 264 -42.74 -16.18 20.17
C GLU A 264 -43.68 -17.30 20.65
N LEU A 265 -44.94 -16.99 20.96
CA LEU A 265 -45.97 -18.00 21.24
C LEU A 265 -46.35 -18.78 19.98
N ILE A 266 -46.35 -18.14 18.79
CA ILE A 266 -46.55 -18.84 17.51
C ILE A 266 -45.37 -19.76 17.20
N GLN A 267 -44.14 -19.26 17.34
CA GLN A 267 -42.93 -20.00 17.04
C GLN A 267 -41.75 -19.53 17.90
N GLY A 268 -41.55 -20.20 19.03
CA GLY A 268 -40.51 -19.87 20.00
C GLY A 268 -39.10 -19.99 19.41
N PHE A 269 -38.26 -18.99 19.65
CA PHE A 269 -36.89 -18.92 19.14
C PHE A 269 -36.78 -19.15 17.61
N GLN A 270 -37.75 -18.66 16.83
CA GLN A 270 -37.64 -18.71 15.36
C GLN A 270 -36.30 -18.13 14.90
N ASP A 271 -35.58 -18.84 14.04
CA ASP A 271 -34.31 -18.38 13.49
C ASP A 271 -34.57 -17.45 12.30
N TRP A 272 -34.13 -16.20 12.44
CA TRP A 272 -34.32 -15.14 11.45
C TRP A 272 -33.14 -15.02 10.49
N ARG A 273 -32.10 -15.84 10.66
CA ARG A 273 -30.96 -15.87 9.75
C ARG A 273 -31.42 -16.34 8.38
N LYS A 274 -30.68 -15.93 7.35
CA LYS A 274 -30.89 -16.44 6.00
C LYS A 274 -30.69 -17.97 6.03
N PRO A 275 -31.62 -18.75 5.46
CA PRO A 275 -31.42 -20.19 5.37
C PRO A 275 -30.16 -20.48 4.56
N TYR A 276 -29.50 -21.59 4.90
CA TYR A 276 -28.32 -22.03 4.18
C TYR A 276 -28.67 -22.25 2.71
N LYS A 277 -27.79 -21.78 1.83
CA LYS A 277 -27.85 -22.00 0.39
C LYS A 277 -26.52 -22.62 -0.02
N GLU A 278 -26.58 -23.69 -0.80
CA GLU A 278 -25.38 -24.31 -1.36
C GLU A 278 -24.61 -23.29 -2.21
N PRO A 279 -23.27 -23.35 -2.21
CA PRO A 279 -22.45 -22.48 -3.03
C PRO A 279 -22.86 -22.57 -4.50
N SER A 280 -22.95 -21.43 -5.14
CA SER A 280 -23.07 -21.37 -6.59
C SER A 280 -21.79 -21.88 -7.26
N GLN A 281 -21.89 -22.27 -8.53
CA GLN A 281 -20.73 -22.69 -9.32
C GLN A 281 -19.61 -21.64 -9.36
N ASP A 282 -19.96 -20.37 -9.25
CA ASP A 282 -19.00 -19.27 -9.18
C ASP A 282 -18.26 -19.28 -7.85
N GLU A 283 -18.98 -19.41 -6.74
CA GLU A 283 -18.39 -19.51 -5.40
C GLU A 283 -17.52 -20.77 -5.25
N GLU A 284 -17.96 -21.92 -5.76
CA GLU A 284 -17.16 -23.14 -5.80
C GLU A 284 -15.85 -22.92 -6.56
N PHE A 285 -15.94 -22.29 -7.73
CA PHE A 285 -14.78 -21.97 -8.55
C PHE A 285 -13.79 -21.07 -7.81
N TYR A 286 -14.27 -20.01 -7.15
CA TYR A 286 -13.42 -19.09 -6.39
C TYR A 286 -12.81 -19.75 -5.14
N MET A 287 -13.57 -20.59 -4.42
CA MET A 287 -13.08 -21.32 -3.25
C MET A 287 -11.93 -22.28 -3.58
N ILE A 288 -11.99 -22.95 -4.73
CA ILE A 288 -10.99 -23.94 -5.15
C ILE A 288 -9.80 -23.28 -5.85
N SER A 289 -10.05 -22.29 -6.72
CA SER A 289 -8.99 -21.62 -7.47
C SER A 289 -8.24 -20.57 -6.66
N GLY A 290 -8.89 -19.97 -5.64
CA GLY A 290 -8.36 -18.80 -4.92
C GLY A 290 -8.40 -17.50 -5.74
N GLU A 291 -8.97 -17.55 -6.95
CA GLU A 291 -9.18 -16.38 -7.81
C GLU A 291 -10.50 -15.69 -7.48
N THR A 292 -10.63 -14.43 -7.86
CA THR A 292 -11.88 -13.66 -7.80
C THR A 292 -12.28 -13.21 -9.19
N GLU A 293 -13.49 -12.66 -9.33
CA GLU A 293 -13.92 -12.01 -10.57
C GLU A 293 -12.97 -10.86 -10.98
N ASP A 294 -12.39 -10.17 -10.00
CA ASP A 294 -11.42 -9.11 -10.26
C ASP A 294 -10.08 -9.64 -10.79
N THR A 295 -9.62 -10.81 -10.35
CA THR A 295 -8.31 -11.34 -10.78
C THR A 295 -8.43 -12.15 -12.07
N LEU A 296 -9.52 -12.90 -12.23
CA LEU A 296 -9.77 -13.79 -13.36
C LEU A 296 -11.15 -13.53 -14.00
N ALA A 297 -11.17 -12.64 -15.00
CA ALA A 297 -12.35 -12.32 -15.79
C ALA A 297 -12.08 -12.41 -17.30
N GLU A 298 -13.14 -12.56 -18.08
CA GLU A 298 -13.07 -12.52 -19.54
C GLU A 298 -12.46 -11.20 -20.02
N GLY A 299 -11.55 -11.29 -20.99
CA GLY A 299 -10.83 -10.15 -21.52
C GLY A 299 -9.61 -9.71 -20.72
N ARG A 300 -9.35 -10.25 -19.52
CA ARG A 300 -8.10 -10.00 -18.78
C ARG A 300 -6.92 -10.65 -19.49
N VAL A 301 -5.77 -9.97 -19.46
CA VAL A 301 -4.51 -10.50 -19.95
C VAL A 301 -3.80 -11.24 -18.81
N VAL A 302 -3.41 -12.48 -19.08
CA VAL A 302 -2.74 -13.39 -18.13
C VAL A 302 -1.53 -14.05 -18.79
N GLN A 303 -0.58 -14.49 -17.97
CA GLN A 303 0.52 -15.33 -18.43
C GLN A 303 0.16 -16.80 -18.27
N ALA A 304 0.46 -17.59 -19.29
CA ALA A 304 0.20 -19.02 -19.30
C ALA A 304 1.46 -19.77 -19.74
N THR A 305 1.84 -20.79 -18.97
CA THR A 305 2.98 -21.66 -19.31
C THR A 305 2.47 -22.90 -20.04
N VAL A 306 2.99 -23.16 -21.23
CA VAL A 306 2.62 -24.33 -22.04
C VAL A 306 3.11 -25.60 -21.34
N ARG A 307 2.18 -26.51 -21.04
CA ARG A 307 2.48 -27.81 -20.40
C ARG A 307 2.52 -28.95 -21.40
N ARG A 308 1.61 -28.94 -22.37
CA ARG A 308 1.53 -29.96 -23.42
C ARG A 308 0.96 -29.37 -24.68
N VAL A 309 1.56 -29.69 -25.82
CA VAL A 309 1.04 -29.27 -27.14
C VAL A 309 0.51 -30.49 -27.90
N GLN A 310 -0.64 -30.31 -28.53
CA GLN A 310 -1.23 -31.24 -29.48
C GLN A 310 -1.49 -30.50 -30.79
N GLY A 311 -1.58 -31.21 -31.92
CA GLY A 311 -1.68 -30.56 -33.24
C GLY A 311 -2.79 -29.50 -33.35
N GLY A 312 -3.95 -29.70 -32.69
CA GLY A 312 -5.08 -28.75 -32.69
C GLY A 312 -5.26 -27.89 -31.44
N ARG A 313 -4.53 -28.14 -30.34
CA ARG A 313 -4.67 -27.38 -29.08
C ARG A 313 -3.41 -27.42 -28.22
N ALA A 314 -3.15 -26.37 -27.47
CA ALA A 314 -2.14 -26.34 -26.42
C ALA A 314 -2.81 -26.29 -25.04
N ILE A 315 -2.33 -27.13 -24.13
CA ILE A 315 -2.73 -27.15 -22.72
C ILE A 315 -1.67 -26.38 -21.93
N CYS A 316 -2.12 -25.34 -21.24
CA CYS A 316 -1.29 -24.43 -20.47
C CYS A 316 -1.67 -24.48 -18.99
N ALA A 317 -0.77 -24.03 -18.13
CA ALA A 317 -1.04 -23.76 -16.72
C ALA A 317 -0.95 -22.25 -16.48
N LEU A 318 -1.97 -21.69 -15.85
CA LEU A 318 -1.93 -20.33 -15.33
C LEU A 318 -1.14 -20.30 -14.01
N GLU A 319 -0.74 -19.12 -13.56
CA GLU A 319 -0.05 -18.95 -12.25
C GLU A 319 -0.91 -19.43 -11.07
N SER A 320 -2.24 -19.31 -11.20
CA SER A 320 -3.22 -19.80 -10.25
C SER A 320 -3.30 -21.34 -10.15
N GLY A 321 -2.62 -22.06 -11.04
CA GLY A 321 -2.71 -23.51 -11.16
C GLY A 321 -3.90 -24.00 -12.00
N LEU A 322 -4.76 -23.10 -12.50
CA LEU A 322 -5.84 -23.45 -13.41
C LEU A 322 -5.33 -23.93 -14.77
N THR A 323 -6.11 -24.80 -15.40
CA THR A 323 -5.78 -25.33 -16.74
C THR A 323 -6.25 -24.36 -17.81
N GLY A 324 -5.30 -23.78 -18.54
CA GLY A 324 -5.54 -22.97 -19.72
C GLY A 324 -5.62 -23.82 -20.99
N MET A 325 -6.50 -23.47 -21.91
CA MET A 325 -6.61 -24.10 -23.24
C MET A 325 -6.50 -23.05 -24.33
N ILE A 326 -5.54 -23.24 -25.23
CA ILE A 326 -5.40 -22.45 -26.47
C ILE A 326 -5.75 -23.35 -27.63
N MET A 327 -6.81 -23.01 -28.37
CA MET A 327 -7.16 -23.71 -29.60
C MET A 327 -6.30 -23.19 -30.76
N LYS A 328 -6.07 -24.01 -31.79
CA LYS A 328 -5.30 -23.60 -32.98
C LYS A 328 -5.80 -22.29 -33.59
N GLU A 329 -7.11 -22.14 -33.66
CA GLU A 329 -7.78 -20.97 -34.20
C GLU A 329 -7.58 -19.72 -33.35
N ASP A 330 -7.20 -19.85 -32.08
CA ASP A 330 -7.09 -18.78 -31.09
C ASP A 330 -5.62 -18.35 -30.83
N TYR A 331 -4.65 -19.02 -31.46
CA TYR A 331 -3.22 -18.72 -31.26
C TYR A 331 -2.73 -17.53 -32.09
N ALA A 332 -3.10 -17.44 -33.37
CA ALA A 332 -2.65 -16.39 -34.28
C ALA A 332 -3.77 -15.94 -35.23
N ASP A 333 -3.69 -14.70 -35.72
CA ASP A 333 -4.66 -14.15 -36.68
C ASP A 333 -4.63 -14.94 -38.00
N ASP A 334 -3.43 -15.29 -38.47
CA ASP A 334 -3.19 -16.11 -39.66
C ASP A 334 -3.18 -17.62 -39.35
N SER A 335 -4.18 -18.10 -38.60
CA SER A 335 -4.28 -19.51 -38.17
C SER A 335 -4.29 -20.54 -39.32
N ARG A 336 -4.51 -20.10 -40.57
CA ARG A 336 -4.48 -20.93 -41.78
C ARG A 336 -3.07 -21.35 -42.20
N ASP A 337 -2.06 -20.55 -41.85
CA ASP A 337 -0.65 -20.81 -42.18
C ASP A 337 0.03 -21.76 -41.19
N ILE A 338 -0.65 -22.07 -40.08
CA ILE A 338 -0.19 -23.01 -39.07
C ILE A 338 -0.79 -24.37 -39.41
N VAL A 339 0.05 -25.39 -39.65
CA VAL A 339 -0.44 -26.77 -39.88
C VAL A 339 -0.77 -27.41 -38.55
N GLU A 340 0.17 -27.39 -37.60
CA GLU A 340 -0.02 -27.82 -36.22
C GLU A 340 0.53 -26.79 -35.22
N LEU A 341 -0.08 -26.69 -34.05
CA LEU A 341 0.45 -25.84 -32.98
C LEU A 341 1.82 -26.31 -32.47
N SER A 342 2.10 -27.62 -32.59
CA SER A 342 3.37 -28.26 -32.21
C SER A 342 4.58 -27.69 -32.96
N ASP A 343 4.37 -27.09 -34.13
CA ASP A 343 5.46 -26.50 -34.94
C ASP A 343 5.92 -25.13 -34.41
N ARG A 344 5.08 -24.48 -33.58
CA ARG A 344 5.28 -23.10 -33.11
C ARG A 344 5.42 -23.00 -31.60
N LEU A 345 4.78 -23.90 -30.87
CA LEU A 345 4.76 -23.92 -29.41
C LEU A 345 5.49 -25.16 -28.88
N HIS A 346 6.28 -24.96 -27.85
CA HIS A 346 7.01 -26.00 -27.15
C HIS A 346 6.61 -26.04 -25.68
N GLU A 347 6.78 -27.20 -25.05
CA GLU A 347 6.55 -27.35 -23.62
C GLU A 347 7.53 -26.47 -22.83
N GLY A 348 7.01 -25.69 -21.89
CA GLY A 348 7.77 -24.71 -21.11
C GLY A 348 7.69 -23.27 -21.63
N ASP A 349 7.14 -23.04 -22.83
CA ASP A 349 6.97 -21.69 -23.36
C ASP A 349 6.00 -20.88 -22.48
N ILE A 350 6.34 -19.61 -22.22
CA ILE A 350 5.48 -18.67 -21.49
C ILE A 350 4.83 -17.73 -22.50
N LEU A 351 3.50 -17.74 -22.54
CA LEU A 351 2.70 -16.94 -23.46
C LEU A 351 1.91 -15.89 -22.69
N THR A 352 1.86 -14.68 -23.24
CA THR A 352 0.92 -13.65 -22.80
C THR A 352 -0.35 -13.79 -23.61
N CYS A 353 -1.44 -14.16 -22.96
CA CYS A 353 -2.71 -14.42 -23.62
C CYS A 353 -3.84 -13.71 -22.89
N LYS A 354 -4.94 -13.51 -23.58
CA LYS A 354 -6.16 -12.92 -23.05
C LYS A 354 -7.18 -14.01 -22.77
N ILE A 355 -7.91 -13.89 -21.67
CA ILE A 355 -8.98 -14.82 -21.32
C ILE A 355 -10.14 -14.62 -22.28
N LYS A 356 -10.49 -15.66 -23.02
CA LYS A 356 -11.62 -15.68 -23.96
C LYS A 356 -12.92 -16.05 -23.24
N SER A 357 -12.88 -17.13 -22.47
CA SER A 357 -14.02 -17.57 -21.66
C SER A 357 -13.56 -18.49 -20.53
N ILE A 358 -14.39 -18.60 -19.48
CA ILE A 358 -14.09 -19.42 -18.30
C ILE A 358 -15.17 -20.49 -18.14
N GLN A 359 -14.80 -21.76 -18.26
CA GLN A 359 -15.65 -22.90 -17.94
C GLN A 359 -15.48 -23.29 -16.48
N LYS A 360 -16.27 -22.65 -15.61
CA LYS A 360 -16.20 -22.81 -14.15
C LYS A 360 -16.51 -24.25 -13.69
N ASN A 361 -17.48 -24.91 -14.33
CA ASN A 361 -17.83 -26.31 -14.06
C ASN A 361 -16.70 -27.34 -14.23
N ARG A 362 -15.71 -27.02 -15.08
CA ARG A 362 -14.56 -27.89 -15.42
C ARG A 362 -13.24 -27.32 -14.96
N TYR A 363 -13.25 -26.15 -14.31
CA TYR A 363 -12.04 -25.44 -13.90
C TYR A 363 -11.07 -25.18 -15.07
N GLN A 364 -11.62 -24.87 -16.25
CA GLN A 364 -10.89 -24.66 -17.50
C GLN A 364 -11.03 -23.23 -18.00
N VAL A 365 -9.91 -22.63 -18.40
CA VAL A 365 -9.86 -21.26 -18.92
C VAL A 365 -9.47 -21.31 -20.40
N PHE A 366 -10.29 -20.77 -21.29
CA PHE A 366 -9.95 -20.66 -22.71
C PHE A 366 -9.20 -19.35 -22.94
N LEU A 367 -8.08 -19.46 -23.65
CA LEU A 367 -7.13 -18.37 -23.87
C LEU A 367 -7.00 -18.06 -25.36
N VAL A 368 -6.83 -16.78 -25.67
CA VAL A 368 -6.56 -16.28 -27.03
C VAL A 368 -5.24 -15.49 -27.02
N CYS A 369 -4.38 -15.72 -28.00
CA CYS A 369 -3.08 -15.05 -28.11
C CYS A 369 -2.94 -14.28 -29.43
N LYS A 370 -4.06 -14.09 -30.16
CA LYS A 370 -4.17 -13.28 -31.37
C LYS A 370 -3.77 -11.83 -31.16
N ASP A 371 -2.93 -11.29 -32.04
CA ASP A 371 -2.51 -9.89 -31.99
C ASP A 371 -3.69 -8.92 -32.10
N SER A 372 -4.69 -9.23 -32.93
CA SER A 372 -5.94 -8.45 -33.05
C SER A 372 -6.70 -8.33 -31.72
N GLU A 373 -6.87 -9.44 -31.00
CA GLU A 373 -7.56 -9.51 -29.71
C GLU A 373 -6.76 -8.87 -28.57
N MET A 374 -5.43 -8.98 -28.62
CA MET A 374 -4.53 -8.35 -27.67
C MET A 374 -4.51 -6.83 -27.78
N ARG A 375 -4.73 -6.28 -28.99
CA ARG A 375 -4.85 -4.83 -29.23
C ARG A 375 -6.23 -4.27 -28.88
N SER A 376 -7.26 -5.12 -28.88
CA SER A 376 -8.60 -4.75 -28.45
C SER A 376 -8.62 -4.47 -26.95
N ARG A 377 -8.69 -3.18 -26.59
CA ARG A 377 -9.04 -2.76 -25.22
C ARG A 377 -10.47 -3.19 -24.97
N HIS A 378 -10.65 -4.33 -24.33
CA HIS A 378 -11.94 -4.61 -23.72
C HIS A 378 -12.11 -3.58 -22.60
N GLN A 379 -13.08 -2.69 -22.79
CA GLN A 379 -13.71 -2.02 -21.67
C GLN A 379 -14.35 -3.13 -20.86
N HIS A 380 -13.62 -3.68 -19.89
CA HIS A 380 -14.33 -4.28 -18.78
C HIS A 380 -15.23 -3.14 -18.31
N VAL A 381 -16.54 -3.31 -18.46
CA VAL A 381 -17.52 -2.49 -17.76
C VAL A 381 -17.34 -2.89 -16.30
N GLN A 382 -16.23 -2.47 -15.69
CA GLN A 382 -16.28 -2.10 -14.31
C GLN A 382 -17.46 -1.14 -14.23
N ASN A 383 -18.32 -1.33 -13.24
CA ASN A 383 -19.17 -0.24 -12.78
C ASN A 383 -18.22 0.88 -12.33
N LEU A 384 -17.68 1.61 -13.30
CA LEU A 384 -16.89 2.79 -13.11
C LEU A 384 -17.84 3.73 -12.39
N ASP A 385 -17.41 4.15 -11.21
CA ASP A 385 -18.15 5.10 -10.39
C ASP A 385 -18.64 6.24 -11.32
N PRO A 386 -19.91 6.69 -11.23
CA PRO A 386 -20.38 7.88 -11.95
C PRO A 386 -19.48 9.11 -11.79
N TYR A 387 -18.71 9.18 -10.70
CA TYR A 387 -17.71 10.21 -10.41
C TYR A 387 -16.28 9.84 -10.88
N TYR A 388 -16.06 8.63 -11.38
CA TYR A 388 -14.83 8.24 -12.05
C TYR A 388 -14.75 8.96 -13.40
N HIS A 389 -14.13 10.13 -13.38
CA HIS A 389 -13.61 10.75 -14.57
C HIS A 389 -12.22 10.17 -14.80
N GLU A 390 -12.04 9.43 -15.90
CA GLU A 390 -10.73 9.08 -16.40
C GLU A 390 -10.02 10.39 -16.76
N GLU A 391 -9.43 11.06 -15.76
CA GLU A 391 -8.64 12.25 -16.00
C GLU A 391 -7.59 11.89 -17.05
N ARG A 392 -7.57 12.69 -18.11
CA ARG A 392 -6.62 12.88 -19.24
C ARG A 392 -5.12 12.69 -18.94
N SER A 393 -4.75 11.70 -18.14
CA SER A 393 -3.40 11.37 -17.70
C SER A 393 -2.59 10.74 -18.83
N SER A 394 -3.24 10.05 -19.77
CA SER A 394 -2.60 9.54 -20.99
C SER A 394 -2.17 10.67 -21.94
N ILE A 395 -3.00 11.71 -22.11
CA ILE A 395 -2.69 12.86 -22.98
C ILE A 395 -1.63 13.77 -22.34
N GLN A 396 -1.68 13.97 -21.02
CA GLN A 396 -0.66 14.74 -20.30
C GLN A 396 0.70 14.02 -20.30
N SER A 397 0.74 12.70 -20.12
CA SER A 397 1.95 11.88 -20.24
C SER A 397 2.63 12.08 -21.60
N ASP A 398 1.88 11.98 -22.69
CA ASP A 398 2.46 12.09 -24.04
C ASP A 398 2.87 13.53 -24.39
N GLN A 399 2.11 14.53 -23.94
CA GLN A 399 2.47 15.94 -24.09
C GLN A 399 3.69 16.33 -23.24
N GLU A 400 3.81 15.79 -22.03
CA GLU A 400 4.94 16.04 -21.15
C GLU A 400 6.19 15.32 -21.66
N LYS A 401 6.04 14.11 -22.22
CA LYS A 401 7.12 13.38 -22.89
C LYS A 401 7.60 14.12 -24.15
N ALA A 402 6.68 14.61 -24.98
CA ALA A 402 7.00 15.45 -26.14
C ALA A 402 7.62 16.80 -25.76
N ARG A 403 7.19 17.39 -24.63
CA ARG A 403 7.80 18.61 -24.08
C ARG A 403 9.22 18.35 -23.58
N LYS A 404 9.43 17.27 -22.82
CA LYS A 404 10.76 16.82 -22.35
C LYS A 404 11.68 16.51 -23.53
N GLU A 405 11.18 15.87 -24.59
CA GLU A 405 11.95 15.62 -25.82
C GLU A 405 12.31 16.92 -26.56
N ARG A 406 11.38 17.88 -26.67
CA ARG A 406 11.66 19.20 -27.25
C ARG A 406 12.65 20.00 -26.40
N GLU A 407 12.59 19.90 -25.08
CA GLU A 407 13.56 20.53 -24.17
C GLU A 407 14.94 19.86 -24.26
N MET A 408 15.00 18.53 -24.40
CA MET A 408 16.26 17.81 -24.64
C MET A 408 16.85 18.11 -26.02
N ALA A 409 16.02 18.31 -27.06
CA ALA A 409 16.47 18.70 -28.39
C ALA A 409 17.04 20.13 -28.45
N LYS A 410 16.68 21.01 -27.51
CA LYS A 410 17.25 22.37 -27.38
C LYS A 410 18.61 22.41 -26.69
N LYS A 411 18.99 21.35 -25.94
CA LYS A 411 20.27 21.31 -25.23
C LYS A 411 21.39 20.97 -26.22
N HIS A 412 22.33 21.90 -26.40
CA HIS A 412 23.48 21.76 -27.32
C HIS A 412 24.58 20.81 -26.81
N PHE A 413 24.30 19.99 -25.80
CA PHE A 413 25.21 19.00 -25.24
C PHE A 413 24.43 17.72 -24.88
N LYS A 414 25.12 16.58 -24.87
CA LYS A 414 24.52 15.30 -24.44
C LYS A 414 24.65 15.16 -22.92
N PRO A 415 23.55 15.03 -22.15
CA PRO A 415 23.61 14.80 -20.70
C PRO A 415 24.41 13.55 -20.33
N ARG A 416 25.07 13.58 -19.17
CA ARG A 416 26.02 12.56 -18.69
C ARG A 416 25.63 12.11 -17.29
N MET A 417 25.64 10.82 -17.04
CA MET A 417 25.42 10.25 -15.71
C MET A 417 26.75 10.17 -14.93
N ILE A 418 27.30 11.33 -14.56
CA ILE A 418 28.53 11.43 -13.75
C ILE A 418 28.12 11.87 -12.35
N VAL A 419 28.46 11.06 -11.35
CA VAL A 419 28.18 11.36 -9.94
C VAL A 419 29.41 12.04 -9.35
N HIS A 420 29.39 13.37 -9.29
CA HIS A 420 30.46 14.17 -8.66
C HIS A 420 29.89 15.50 -8.14
N PRO A 421 30.25 15.96 -6.93
CA PRO A 421 29.67 17.18 -6.33
C PRO A 421 29.84 18.44 -7.19
N ARG A 422 30.94 18.53 -7.95
CA ARG A 422 31.24 19.65 -8.85
C ARG A 422 30.80 19.42 -10.30
N PHE A 423 30.02 18.38 -10.60
CA PHE A 423 29.55 18.10 -11.97
C PHE A 423 28.05 18.35 -12.12
N GLN A 424 27.64 19.08 -13.16
CA GLN A 424 26.22 19.24 -13.52
C GLN A 424 26.00 19.24 -15.04
N ASN A 425 24.86 18.69 -15.46
CA ASN A 425 24.41 18.71 -16.86
C ASN A 425 23.76 20.05 -17.21
N ILE A 426 24.59 21.07 -17.37
CA ILE A 426 24.17 22.45 -17.67
C ILE A 426 24.96 23.04 -18.85
N THR A 427 24.40 24.04 -19.52
CA THR A 427 25.07 24.79 -20.61
C THR A 427 26.14 25.76 -20.08
N ALA A 428 26.87 26.41 -20.99
CA ALA A 428 27.84 27.44 -20.62
C ALA A 428 27.17 28.65 -19.95
N ASP A 429 26.04 29.08 -20.48
CA ASP A 429 25.29 30.24 -19.99
C ASP A 429 24.65 29.93 -18.63
N GLU A 430 24.04 28.74 -18.49
CA GLU A 430 23.50 28.25 -17.21
C GLU A 430 24.59 28.12 -16.14
N ALA A 431 25.82 27.71 -16.52
CA ALA A 431 26.94 27.65 -15.59
C ALA A 431 27.43 29.05 -15.15
N ILE A 432 27.36 30.04 -16.03
CA ILE A 432 27.69 31.43 -15.72
C ILE A 432 26.65 32.02 -14.75
N GLU A 433 25.36 31.76 -15.01
CA GLU A 433 24.26 32.15 -14.11
C GLU A 433 24.39 31.45 -12.75
N TYR A 434 24.65 30.14 -12.72
CA TYR A 434 24.84 29.39 -11.49
C TYR A 434 26.01 29.91 -10.62
N LEU A 435 27.05 30.46 -11.24
CA LEU A 435 28.20 31.01 -10.56
C LEU A 435 28.07 32.52 -10.28
N SER A 436 27.04 33.22 -10.78
CA SER A 436 26.93 34.68 -10.64
C SER A 436 26.87 35.13 -9.18
N ASP A 437 26.22 34.34 -8.34
CA ASP A 437 25.95 34.69 -6.94
C ASP A 437 27.00 34.10 -5.97
N LYS A 438 27.97 33.34 -6.49
CA LYS A 438 28.99 32.66 -5.68
C LYS A 438 30.29 33.45 -5.53
N ASP A 439 31.18 33.06 -4.62
CA ASP A 439 32.46 33.76 -4.44
C ASP A 439 33.47 33.49 -5.56
N PRO A 440 34.40 34.43 -5.85
CA PRO A 440 35.53 34.19 -6.74
C PRO A 440 36.36 32.98 -6.31
N GLY A 441 36.66 32.10 -7.27
CA GLY A 441 37.31 30.82 -7.05
C GLY A 441 36.36 29.62 -7.10
N GLU A 442 35.05 29.84 -7.04
CA GLU A 442 34.09 28.75 -7.16
C GLU A 442 34.05 28.21 -8.60
N SER A 443 33.94 26.88 -8.75
CA SER A 443 33.95 26.23 -10.06
C SER A 443 32.92 25.11 -10.18
N ILE A 444 32.62 24.79 -11.44
CA ILE A 444 31.73 23.71 -11.86
C ILE A 444 32.23 23.07 -13.15
N ILE A 445 32.08 21.76 -13.26
CA ILE A 445 32.40 20.95 -14.42
C ILE A 445 31.09 20.60 -15.12
N ARG A 446 31.04 20.79 -16.44
CA ARG A 446 29.86 20.52 -17.26
C ARG A 446 30.24 19.76 -18.53
N PRO A 447 29.28 19.09 -19.19
CA PRO A 447 29.50 18.55 -20.53
C PRO A 447 29.96 19.64 -21.51
N SER A 448 30.88 19.26 -22.40
CA SER A 448 31.30 20.15 -23.48
C SER A 448 30.39 19.98 -24.71
N SER A 449 30.12 21.08 -25.41
CA SER A 449 29.46 21.06 -26.73
C SER A 449 30.36 20.46 -27.82
N ARG A 450 31.66 20.29 -27.56
CA ARG A 450 32.63 19.67 -28.48
C ARG A 450 32.46 18.17 -28.63
N GLY A 451 31.66 17.54 -27.76
CA GLY A 451 31.28 16.14 -27.88
C GLY A 451 31.59 15.30 -26.62
N PRO A 452 31.29 14.00 -26.68
CA PRO A 452 31.30 13.10 -25.51
C PRO A 452 32.70 12.72 -25.01
N SER A 453 33.78 13.27 -25.57
CA SER A 453 35.16 13.07 -25.08
C SER A 453 35.74 14.33 -24.44
N PHE A 454 34.90 15.33 -24.20
CA PHE A 454 35.30 16.61 -23.65
C PHE A 454 34.37 17.02 -22.51
N LEU A 455 34.95 17.49 -21.41
CA LEU A 455 34.28 18.23 -20.36
C LEU A 455 34.81 19.66 -20.36
N THR A 456 34.06 20.60 -19.78
CA THR A 456 34.52 21.98 -19.61
C THR A 456 34.41 22.36 -18.13
N LEU A 457 35.55 22.72 -17.54
CA LEU A 457 35.64 23.35 -16.23
C LEU A 457 35.34 24.84 -16.38
N THR A 458 34.36 25.34 -15.66
CA THR A 458 34.03 26.77 -15.60
C THR A 458 34.36 27.28 -14.19
N LEU A 459 35.23 28.29 -14.11
CA LEU A 459 35.72 28.90 -12.88
C LEU A 459 35.33 30.38 -12.84
N LYS A 460 34.76 30.84 -11.71
CA LYS A 460 34.56 32.27 -11.47
C LYS A 460 35.87 32.93 -11.09
N VAL A 461 36.38 33.80 -11.96
CA VAL A 461 37.61 34.58 -11.68
C VAL A 461 37.27 35.85 -10.92
N TYR A 462 36.23 36.56 -11.36
CA TYR A 462 35.72 37.76 -10.71
C TYR A 462 34.25 38.00 -11.11
N ASN A 463 33.61 39.03 -10.55
CA ASN A 463 32.24 39.37 -10.93
C ASN A 463 32.15 39.69 -12.43
N GLY A 464 31.34 38.93 -13.15
CA GLY A 464 31.19 39.03 -14.61
C GLY A 464 32.36 38.47 -15.42
N VAL A 465 33.35 37.81 -14.81
CA VAL A 465 34.52 37.23 -15.50
C VAL A 465 34.68 35.76 -15.14
N TYR A 466 34.49 34.89 -16.12
CA TYR A 466 34.54 33.44 -15.97
C TYR A 466 35.60 32.83 -16.91
N ALA A 467 36.42 31.94 -16.38
CA ALA A 467 37.39 31.19 -17.15
C ALA A 467 36.82 29.81 -17.49
N HIS A 468 36.89 29.42 -18.76
CA HIS A 468 36.48 28.10 -19.22
C HIS A 468 37.71 27.31 -19.68
N LYS A 469 37.89 26.10 -19.13
CA LYS A 469 39.00 25.23 -19.47
C LYS A 469 38.49 23.87 -19.93
N ASP A 470 38.89 23.49 -21.13
CA ASP A 470 38.55 22.18 -21.68
C ASP A 470 39.38 21.06 -21.03
N ILE A 471 38.68 20.00 -20.64
CA ILE A 471 39.23 18.75 -20.14
C ILE A 471 39.01 17.68 -21.21
N VAL A 472 40.10 17.12 -21.74
CA VAL A 472 40.05 16.07 -22.75
C VAL A 472 40.05 14.72 -22.08
N GLU A 473 39.06 13.89 -22.37
CA GLU A 473 38.91 12.56 -21.81
C GLU A 473 39.53 11.49 -22.73
N GLY A 474 40.47 10.71 -22.19
CA GLY A 474 41.13 9.60 -22.85
C GLY A 474 40.66 8.22 -22.36
N GLY A 475 40.98 7.18 -23.13
CA GLY A 475 40.74 5.78 -22.72
C GLY A 475 39.29 5.31 -22.78
N LYS A 476 38.44 5.93 -23.63
CA LYS A 476 37.04 5.52 -23.82
C LYS A 476 36.92 4.37 -24.82
N GLU A 477 36.12 3.37 -24.48
CA GLU A 477 35.78 2.26 -25.37
C GLU A 477 34.65 2.68 -26.32
N HIS A 478 34.84 2.48 -27.63
CA HIS A 478 33.86 2.82 -28.68
C HIS A 478 32.90 1.67 -29.00
N LYS A 479 32.57 0.83 -28.01
CA LYS A 479 31.71 -0.34 -28.23
C LYS A 479 30.22 0.04 -28.29
N ASP A 480 29.75 0.89 -27.38
CA ASP A 480 28.33 1.31 -27.29
C ASP A 480 28.18 2.81 -27.00
N ILE A 481 27.01 3.39 -27.28
CA ILE A 481 26.69 4.80 -26.96
C ILE A 481 26.85 5.06 -25.45
N THR A 482 26.50 4.09 -24.61
CA THR A 482 26.59 4.17 -23.16
C THR A 482 28.05 4.21 -22.66
N SER A 483 28.98 3.52 -23.33
CA SER A 483 30.40 3.55 -22.96
C SER A 483 31.07 4.88 -23.31
N LEU A 484 30.60 5.56 -24.36
CA LEU A 484 31.01 6.93 -24.70
C LEU A 484 30.51 8.00 -23.71
N LEU A 485 29.39 7.72 -23.02
CA LEU A 485 28.77 8.64 -22.06
C LEU A 485 29.37 8.59 -20.65
N ARG A 486 30.16 7.55 -20.33
CA ARG A 486 30.91 7.44 -19.08
C ARG A 486 32.13 8.35 -19.09
N ILE A 487 32.64 8.66 -17.90
CA ILE A 487 33.91 9.39 -17.75
C ILE A 487 35.07 8.56 -18.32
N GLY A 488 36.02 9.22 -18.98
CA GLY A 488 37.22 8.57 -19.51
C GLY A 488 38.15 8.07 -18.39
N LYS A 489 39.05 7.14 -18.73
CA LYS A 489 40.05 6.60 -17.80
C LYS A 489 41.15 7.60 -17.44
N THR A 490 41.33 8.62 -18.27
CA THR A 490 42.32 9.68 -18.05
C THR A 490 41.73 11.02 -18.47
N LEU A 491 42.01 12.07 -17.72
CA LEU A 491 41.60 13.44 -18.01
C LEU A 491 42.84 14.27 -18.30
N LYS A 492 42.82 15.12 -19.32
CA LYS A 492 43.96 15.98 -19.70
C LYS A 492 43.57 17.44 -19.76
N ILE A 493 44.37 18.29 -19.12
CA ILE A 493 44.24 19.75 -19.18
C ILE A 493 45.58 20.34 -19.61
N GLY A 494 45.69 20.77 -20.87
CA GLY A 494 46.97 21.22 -21.42
C GLY A 494 47.96 20.05 -21.52
N GLU A 495 49.10 20.16 -20.84
CA GLU A 495 50.14 19.11 -20.78
C GLU A 495 49.97 18.18 -19.56
N ASP A 496 49.13 18.56 -18.60
CA ASP A 496 48.93 17.81 -17.35
C ASP A 496 47.86 16.72 -17.54
N THR A 497 48.11 15.56 -16.94
CA THR A 497 47.22 14.38 -16.95
C THR A 497 46.75 14.04 -15.53
N PHE A 498 45.48 13.66 -15.42
CA PHE A 498 44.76 13.35 -14.18
C PHE A 498 43.98 12.05 -14.35
N GLU A 499 43.75 11.34 -13.25
CA GLU A 499 43.03 10.05 -13.19
C GLU A 499 41.51 10.25 -13.10
N ASP A 500 41.06 11.18 -12.24
CA ASP A 500 39.66 11.47 -12.00
C ASP A 500 39.37 12.97 -11.78
N LEU A 501 38.10 13.32 -11.51
CA LEU A 501 37.70 14.72 -11.31
C LEU A 501 38.19 15.27 -9.97
N ASP A 502 38.32 14.46 -8.93
CA ASP A 502 38.81 14.91 -7.62
C ASP A 502 40.29 15.33 -7.74
N GLU A 503 41.11 14.56 -8.46
CA GLU A 503 42.50 14.92 -8.73
C GLU A 503 42.61 16.21 -9.57
N VAL A 504 41.68 16.44 -10.51
CA VAL A 504 41.60 17.72 -11.24
C VAL A 504 41.31 18.87 -10.27
N MET A 505 40.41 18.69 -9.31
CA MET A 505 40.13 19.71 -8.31
C MET A 505 41.38 20.00 -7.47
N ASP A 506 42.00 18.97 -6.92
CA ASP A 506 43.11 19.09 -5.97
C ASP A 506 44.41 19.61 -6.61
N ARG A 507 44.76 19.12 -7.79
CA ARG A 507 46.05 19.46 -8.45
C ARG A 507 45.97 20.63 -9.40
N TYR A 508 44.79 20.96 -9.94
CA TYR A 508 44.64 22.03 -10.91
C TYR A 508 43.81 23.18 -10.35
N VAL A 509 42.61 22.93 -9.83
CA VAL A 509 41.69 24.00 -9.41
C VAL A 509 42.14 24.66 -8.11
N ASP A 510 42.43 23.90 -7.08
CA ASP A 510 42.74 24.43 -5.75
C ASP A 510 44.01 25.31 -5.73
N PRO A 511 45.14 24.93 -6.36
CA PRO A 511 46.30 25.81 -6.46
C PRO A 511 45.98 27.08 -7.26
N LEU A 512 45.20 26.96 -8.34
CA LEU A 512 44.78 28.08 -9.16
C LEU A 512 43.91 29.08 -8.38
N VAL A 513 42.97 28.56 -7.57
CA VAL A 513 42.10 29.36 -6.70
C VAL A 513 42.88 30.00 -5.56
N SER A 514 43.87 29.30 -5.01
CA SER A 514 44.78 29.85 -4.00
C SER A 514 45.53 31.07 -4.54
N HIS A 515 46.14 30.94 -5.73
CA HIS A 515 46.83 32.06 -6.40
C HIS A 515 45.86 33.18 -6.82
N LEU A 516 44.64 32.87 -7.26
CA LEU A 516 43.60 33.85 -7.53
C LEU A 516 43.30 34.69 -6.28
N LYS A 517 43.02 34.03 -5.16
CA LYS A 517 42.72 34.70 -3.88
C LYS A 517 43.92 35.51 -3.37
N ALA A 518 45.13 35.01 -3.55
CA ALA A 518 46.36 35.75 -3.21
C ALA A 518 46.48 37.06 -4.02
N MET A 519 46.14 37.05 -5.31
CA MET A 519 46.18 38.27 -6.14
C MET A 519 45.06 39.25 -5.78
N LEU A 520 43.84 38.76 -5.54
CA LEU A 520 42.70 39.59 -5.15
C LEU A 520 42.90 40.26 -3.78
N SER A 521 43.65 39.63 -2.88
CA SER A 521 43.97 40.16 -1.54
C SER A 521 45.28 40.95 -1.49
N TYR A 522 46.01 41.05 -2.61
CA TYR A 522 47.30 41.74 -2.63
C TYR A 522 47.13 43.26 -2.44
N ARG A 523 48.01 43.88 -1.64
CA ARG A 523 47.95 45.30 -1.23
C ARG A 523 47.86 46.33 -2.36
N LYS A 524 48.33 46.00 -3.57
CA LYS A 524 48.27 46.86 -4.76
C LYS A 524 47.19 46.44 -5.76
N PHE A 525 46.29 45.55 -5.37
CA PHE A 525 45.12 45.20 -6.17
C PHE A 525 44.05 46.31 -6.07
N ARG A 526 43.49 46.71 -7.21
CA ARG A 526 42.43 47.71 -7.32
C ARG A 526 41.22 47.08 -8.01
N LYS A 527 40.04 47.34 -7.43
CA LYS A 527 38.74 46.95 -8.00
C LYS A 527 38.25 48.07 -8.91
N GLY A 528 37.70 47.72 -10.07
CA GLY A 528 37.14 48.68 -11.01
C GLY A 528 37.40 48.29 -12.46
N THR A 529 36.78 49.03 -13.38
CA THR A 529 37.07 48.90 -14.81
C THR A 529 38.48 49.42 -15.14
N LYS A 530 39.03 49.04 -16.30
CA LYS A 530 40.36 49.50 -16.74
C LYS A 530 40.49 51.03 -16.69
N VAL A 531 39.44 51.76 -17.07
CA VAL A 531 39.40 53.22 -17.08
C VAL A 531 39.43 53.80 -15.67
N GLU A 532 38.62 53.28 -14.75
CA GLU A 532 38.61 53.71 -13.35
C GLU A 532 39.97 53.49 -12.68
N VAL A 533 40.59 52.33 -12.94
CA VAL A 533 41.91 52.00 -12.40
C VAL A 533 42.98 52.96 -12.95
N ASP A 534 42.90 53.35 -14.22
CA ASP A 534 43.82 54.32 -14.83
C ASP A 534 43.68 55.72 -14.24
N GLU A 535 42.45 56.18 -13.99
CA GLU A 535 42.19 57.46 -13.36
C GLU A 535 42.73 57.51 -11.92
N LEU A 536 42.49 56.45 -11.14
CA LEU A 536 43.03 56.33 -9.79
C LEU A 536 44.56 56.33 -9.80
N LEU A 537 45.20 55.67 -10.75
CA LEU A 537 46.66 55.70 -10.89
C LEU A 537 47.20 57.06 -11.30
N LYS A 538 46.50 57.79 -12.16
CA LYS A 538 46.87 59.16 -12.54
C LYS A 538 46.80 60.11 -11.34
N ILE A 539 45.78 59.96 -10.49
CA ILE A 539 45.67 60.72 -9.23
C ILE A 539 46.86 60.38 -8.30
N GLU A 540 47.14 59.10 -8.05
CA GLU A 540 48.27 58.67 -7.21
C GLU A 540 49.62 59.17 -7.78
N LYS A 541 49.76 59.23 -9.11
CA LYS A 541 50.95 59.79 -9.79
C LYS A 541 51.06 61.30 -9.61
N SER A 542 49.95 62.03 -9.62
CA SER A 542 49.95 63.49 -9.41
C SER A 542 50.34 63.86 -7.98
N GLU A 543 49.98 63.04 -6.99
CA GLU A 543 50.38 63.22 -5.60
C GLU A 543 51.85 62.89 -5.37
N TYR A 544 52.40 61.90 -6.09
CA TYR A 544 53.81 61.49 -5.98
C TYR A 544 54.53 61.44 -7.34
N PRO A 545 54.86 62.59 -7.95
CA PRO A 545 55.38 62.66 -9.32
C PRO A 545 56.68 61.88 -9.57
N MET A 546 57.55 61.78 -8.56
CA MET A 546 58.84 61.08 -8.64
C MET A 546 58.73 59.56 -8.47
N ARG A 547 57.57 59.03 -8.06
CA ARG A 547 57.35 57.60 -7.81
C ARG A 547 56.74 56.92 -9.04
N ILE A 548 57.18 55.70 -9.32
CA ILE A 548 56.47 54.82 -10.27
C ILE A 548 55.29 54.21 -9.53
N VAL A 549 54.07 54.56 -9.96
CA VAL A 549 52.83 54.01 -9.43
C VAL A 549 52.41 52.82 -10.27
N TYR A 550 51.99 51.74 -9.61
CA TYR A 550 51.50 50.53 -10.25
C TYR A 550 50.40 49.88 -9.42
N CYS A 551 49.52 49.13 -10.08
CA CYS A 551 48.52 48.30 -9.44
C CYS A 551 48.19 47.06 -10.27
N PHE A 552 47.55 46.10 -9.63
CA PHE A 552 46.94 44.95 -10.29
C PHE A 552 45.42 45.14 -10.38
N GLY A 553 44.83 44.68 -11.47
CA GLY A 553 43.38 44.66 -11.69
C GLY A 553 42.93 43.40 -12.41
N ILE A 554 41.62 43.30 -12.66
CA ILE A 554 41.03 42.19 -13.42
C ILE A 554 41.05 42.49 -14.91
N SER A 555 41.45 41.51 -15.71
CA SER A 555 41.29 41.57 -17.16
C SER A 555 39.91 41.04 -17.56
N HIS A 556 39.02 41.93 -18.02
CA HIS A 556 37.74 41.55 -18.61
C HIS A 556 37.89 41.06 -20.06
N GLU A 557 38.98 41.43 -20.73
CA GLU A 557 39.28 41.06 -22.12
C GLU A 557 39.82 39.62 -22.23
N HIS A 558 40.53 39.16 -21.20
CA HIS A 558 41.21 37.87 -21.18
C HIS A 558 40.96 37.13 -19.85
N PRO A 559 39.88 36.35 -19.74
CA PRO A 559 39.57 35.58 -18.54
C PRO A 559 40.71 34.63 -18.14
N GLY A 560 41.07 34.63 -16.85
CA GLY A 560 42.23 33.90 -16.35
C GLY A 560 43.56 34.68 -16.41
N THR A 561 43.51 35.97 -16.71
CA THR A 561 44.66 36.88 -16.60
C THR A 561 44.34 38.09 -15.71
N PHE A 562 45.36 38.64 -15.07
CA PHE A 562 45.32 39.92 -14.37
C PHE A 562 45.99 40.98 -15.22
N ILE A 563 45.56 42.23 -15.07
CA ILE A 563 46.18 43.38 -15.71
C ILE A 563 47.08 44.09 -14.69
N LEU A 564 48.35 44.29 -15.05
CA LEU A 564 49.30 45.14 -14.32
C LEU A 564 49.33 46.49 -15.02
N THR A 565 48.78 47.51 -14.37
CA THR A 565 48.80 48.89 -14.86
C THR A 565 49.90 49.66 -14.13
N TYR A 566 50.74 50.40 -14.86
CA TYR A 566 51.75 51.27 -14.26
C TYR A 566 51.97 52.57 -15.05
N ILE A 567 52.33 53.65 -14.35
CA ILE A 567 52.68 54.94 -14.95
C ILE A 567 54.13 55.28 -14.60
N ARG A 568 54.98 55.35 -15.63
CA ARG A 568 56.38 55.78 -15.50
C ARG A 568 56.51 57.30 -15.56
N THR A 569 56.18 57.88 -16.71
CA THR A 569 56.30 59.32 -17.01
C THR A 569 54.93 60.00 -16.96
N SER A 570 54.07 59.73 -17.94
CA SER A 570 52.75 60.38 -18.06
C SER A 570 51.63 59.40 -18.44
N ASN A 571 51.88 58.47 -19.36
CA ASN A 571 50.85 57.56 -19.86
C ASN A 571 50.79 56.24 -19.06
N PRO A 572 49.59 55.71 -18.77
CA PRO A 572 49.41 54.37 -18.22
C PRO A 572 49.81 53.30 -19.24
N HIS A 573 50.54 52.30 -18.77
CA HIS A 573 50.95 51.13 -19.51
C HIS A 573 50.29 49.90 -18.89
N HIS A 574 49.91 48.93 -19.73
CA HIS A 574 49.24 47.71 -19.30
C HIS A 574 49.99 46.48 -19.77
N GLU A 575 50.26 45.56 -18.85
CA GLU A 575 50.76 44.23 -19.16
C GLU A 575 49.87 43.15 -18.53
N TYR A 576 49.81 41.97 -19.13
CA TYR A 576 48.96 40.88 -18.65
C TYR A 576 49.77 39.82 -17.92
N ILE A 577 49.22 39.32 -16.83
CA ILE A 577 49.79 38.27 -15.99
C ILE A 577 48.84 37.07 -16.05
N GLY A 578 49.33 35.95 -16.58
CA GLY A 578 48.54 34.73 -16.65
C GLY A 578 48.50 34.00 -15.32
N LEU A 579 47.33 33.52 -14.93
CA LEU A 579 47.13 32.70 -13.74
C LEU A 579 47.25 31.21 -14.09
N TYR A 580 48.11 30.47 -13.39
CA TYR A 580 48.33 29.04 -13.57
C TYR A 580 48.41 28.33 -12.21
N PRO A 581 48.21 26.99 -12.16
CA PRO A 581 48.35 26.23 -10.91
C PRO A 581 49.75 26.32 -10.29
N LYS A 582 50.78 26.60 -11.11
CA LYS A 582 52.19 26.78 -10.70
C LYS A 582 52.52 28.24 -10.32
N GLY A 583 51.53 29.13 -10.27
CA GLY A 583 51.69 30.56 -9.95
C GLY A 583 51.39 31.50 -11.11
N PHE A 584 52.10 32.62 -11.17
CA PHE A 584 51.85 33.74 -12.09
C PHE A 584 52.85 33.75 -13.24
N LYS A 585 52.34 33.78 -14.48
CA LYS A 585 53.16 33.89 -15.69
C LYS A 585 53.26 35.34 -16.13
N PHE A 586 54.48 35.90 -16.14
CA PHE A 586 54.75 37.26 -16.57
C PHE A 586 56.02 37.32 -17.42
N ARG A 587 55.97 37.96 -18.59
CA ARG A 587 57.08 38.07 -19.56
C ARG A 587 57.83 36.74 -19.80
N LYS A 588 57.06 35.66 -20.08
CA LYS A 588 57.54 34.27 -20.32
C LYS A 588 58.21 33.58 -19.12
N ARG A 589 58.23 34.18 -17.93
CA ARG A 589 58.71 33.55 -16.69
C ARG A 589 57.54 33.19 -15.77
N MET A 590 57.70 32.11 -15.02
CA MET A 590 56.76 31.68 -13.97
C MET A 590 57.26 32.16 -12.62
N PHE A 591 56.34 32.70 -11.81
CA PHE A 591 56.59 33.19 -10.46
C PHE A 591 55.62 32.53 -9.50
N GLU A 592 56.13 31.88 -8.45
CA GLU A 592 55.31 31.24 -7.42
C GLU A 592 54.54 32.28 -6.58
N ASP A 593 55.22 33.40 -6.26
CA ASP A 593 54.72 34.45 -5.39
C ASP A 593 54.63 35.81 -6.10
N ILE A 594 53.62 36.60 -5.70
CA ILE A 594 53.39 37.95 -6.24
C ILE A 594 54.55 38.88 -5.92
N ASP A 595 55.17 38.76 -4.73
CA ASP A 595 56.29 39.62 -4.34
C ASP A 595 57.53 39.39 -5.22
N ARG A 596 57.79 38.13 -5.64
CA ARG A 596 58.87 37.81 -6.58
C ARG A 596 58.58 38.38 -7.97
N LEU A 597 57.33 38.30 -8.42
CA LEU A 597 56.88 38.93 -9.67
C LEU A 597 57.09 40.45 -9.61
N VAL A 598 56.69 41.10 -8.51
CA VAL A 598 56.85 42.54 -8.30
C VAL A 598 58.32 42.94 -8.25
N ALA A 599 59.16 42.21 -7.53
CA ALA A 599 60.60 42.47 -7.47
C ALA A 599 61.25 42.33 -8.86
N TYR A 600 60.81 41.35 -9.65
CA TYR A 600 61.25 41.20 -11.04
C TYR A 600 60.79 42.37 -11.91
N PHE A 601 59.50 42.73 -11.85
CA PHE A 601 58.92 43.86 -12.57
C PHE A 601 59.64 45.17 -12.26
N GLN A 602 59.93 45.45 -10.98
CA GLN A 602 60.62 46.68 -10.56
C GLN A 602 62.05 46.76 -11.09
N LYS A 603 62.77 45.63 -11.13
CA LYS A 603 64.15 45.56 -11.66
C LYS A 603 64.22 45.66 -13.19
N HIS A 604 63.20 45.16 -13.88
CA HIS A 604 63.14 45.07 -15.34
C HIS A 604 62.12 46.04 -15.93
N ILE A 605 61.86 47.15 -15.23
CA ILE A 605 60.91 48.13 -15.71
C ILE A 605 61.43 48.77 -16.99
N ASP A 606 62.72 49.10 -17.05
CA ASP A 606 63.37 49.80 -18.17
C ASP A 606 63.73 48.89 -19.36
N ASP A 607 63.51 47.58 -19.25
CA ASP A 607 63.72 46.65 -20.36
C ASP A 607 62.82 47.05 -21.55
N PRO A 608 63.38 47.21 -22.77
CA PRO A 608 62.58 47.52 -23.94
C PRO A 608 61.56 46.41 -24.19
N GLN A 609 60.32 46.80 -24.46
CA GLN A 609 59.26 45.89 -24.87
C GLN A 609 59.71 45.17 -26.15
N HIS A 610 60.16 43.92 -26.05
CA HIS A 610 60.33 43.12 -27.24
C HIS A 610 58.93 42.88 -27.81
N GLU A 611 58.66 43.51 -28.96
CA GLU A 611 57.55 43.17 -29.85
C GLU A 611 57.55 41.66 -30.09
N SER A 612 56.77 40.97 -29.28
CA SER A 612 56.33 39.62 -29.54
C SER A 612 54.94 39.51 -28.96
N ALA A 613 54.03 40.31 -29.54
CA ALA A 613 52.63 39.93 -29.67
C ALA A 613 52.55 38.70 -30.58
N GLN A 614 53.15 37.58 -30.17
CA GLN A 614 52.58 36.30 -30.52
C GLN A 614 51.26 36.26 -29.78
N SER A 615 50.19 36.40 -30.55
CA SER A 615 48.81 36.11 -30.18
C SER A 615 48.80 35.11 -29.02
N ILE A 616 48.25 35.52 -27.86
CA ILE A 616 47.95 34.64 -26.73
C ILE A 616 46.83 33.70 -27.19
N ARG A 617 47.14 32.82 -28.14
CA ARG A 617 46.24 31.85 -28.77
C ARG A 617 46.25 30.51 -28.03
N SER A 618 46.82 30.47 -26.82
CA SER A 618 46.79 29.29 -25.95
C SER A 618 45.87 29.46 -24.73
N VAL A 619 45.04 30.50 -24.68
CA VAL A 619 44.08 30.70 -23.56
C VAL A 619 42.64 30.95 -24.02
N ALA A 620 42.40 31.32 -25.28
CA ALA A 620 41.06 31.41 -25.86
C ALA A 620 40.93 30.47 -27.07
N ALA A 621 40.35 29.28 -26.85
CA ALA A 621 39.87 28.45 -27.95
C ALA A 621 38.58 29.04 -28.52
N MET A 622 38.50 29.00 -29.85
CA MET A 622 37.44 29.45 -30.75
C MET A 622 36.02 29.05 -30.34
N VAL A 623 35.04 29.95 -30.50
CA VAL A 623 33.65 29.81 -31.06
C VAL A 623 33.01 31.24 -31.08
N PRO A 624 32.17 31.61 -32.08
CA PRO A 624 32.04 32.99 -32.57
C PRO A 624 31.06 33.85 -31.79
N MET A 625 31.32 35.16 -31.76
CA MET A 625 30.36 36.18 -31.34
C MET A 625 29.24 36.32 -32.36
N ARG A 626 28.01 36.23 -31.91
CA ARG A 626 26.87 36.90 -32.55
C ARG A 626 25.90 37.38 -31.48
N SER A 627 25.92 38.69 -31.23
CA SER A 627 24.84 39.37 -30.51
C SER A 627 23.65 39.58 -31.46
N PRO A 628 22.39 39.44 -31.00
CA PRO A 628 21.25 39.92 -31.74
C PRO A 628 21.12 41.43 -31.51
N ALA A 629 21.08 42.19 -32.61
CA ALA A 629 20.68 43.59 -32.59
C ALA A 629 19.19 43.71 -32.93
N ALA A 630 18.64 44.80 -32.39
CA ALA A 630 17.27 45.27 -32.38
C ALA A 630 16.54 45.36 -33.73
N ASP A 631 15.21 45.33 -33.59
CA ASP A 631 14.15 46.02 -34.34
C ASP A 631 14.43 46.62 -35.72
N GLY A 632 13.54 46.26 -36.65
CA GLY A 632 13.35 46.93 -37.93
C GLY A 632 12.07 46.45 -38.62
N SER A 633 10.98 47.15 -38.37
CA SER A 633 9.67 47.00 -39.02
C SER A 633 9.74 47.27 -40.53
N SER A 634 9.12 46.43 -41.36
CA SER A 634 8.40 46.86 -42.58
C SER A 634 7.69 45.70 -43.30
N GLY A 635 6.36 45.82 -43.38
CA GLY A 635 5.52 45.68 -44.58
C GLY A 635 5.59 44.43 -45.47
N GLY A 636 4.42 43.79 -45.63
CA GLY A 636 3.89 43.54 -46.98
C GLY A 636 3.64 42.09 -47.41
N SER A 637 2.35 41.78 -47.53
CA SER A 637 1.69 40.96 -48.58
C SER A 637 2.04 39.49 -48.84
N MET A 638 0.98 38.68 -48.69
CA MET A 638 0.41 37.74 -49.67
C MET A 638 1.34 36.94 -50.62
N GLY A 639 1.15 35.62 -50.61
CA GLY A 639 1.40 34.78 -51.78
C GLY A 639 1.56 33.30 -51.41
N GLY A 640 0.53 32.49 -51.66
CA GLY A 640 0.66 31.04 -51.62
C GLY A 640 1.50 30.50 -52.79
N TRP A 641 1.82 29.21 -52.77
CA TRP A 641 1.58 28.26 -53.86
C TRP A 641 2.02 26.83 -53.51
N LYS A 642 1.31 25.90 -54.14
CA LYS A 642 1.40 24.44 -54.11
C LYS A 642 2.72 23.90 -54.71
N GLY A 643 3.08 22.69 -54.30
CA GLY A 643 3.01 21.52 -55.19
C GLY A 643 4.31 20.89 -55.70
N HIS A 644 4.33 19.54 -55.61
CA HIS A 644 5.00 18.54 -56.47
C HIS A 644 6.52 18.32 -56.26
N SER A 645 7.13 17.16 -56.54
CA SER A 645 6.83 15.71 -56.63
C SER A 645 8.03 15.08 -57.35
N HIS A 646 8.49 13.87 -56.92
CA HIS A 646 9.44 12.95 -57.60
C HIS A 646 10.88 13.48 -57.87
N ASP A 647 11.97 12.72 -57.74
CA ASP A 647 12.37 11.45 -58.39
C ASP A 647 13.40 10.72 -57.49
N ARG A 648 13.33 9.40 -57.27
CA ARG A 648 13.94 8.27 -58.03
C ARG A 648 15.43 8.41 -58.42
N GLY A 649 16.22 7.46 -57.90
CA GLY A 649 17.55 7.10 -58.40
C GLY A 649 18.00 5.74 -57.85
N GLN A 650 17.77 4.67 -58.62
CA GLN A 650 18.39 3.34 -58.48
C GLN A 650 19.91 3.48 -58.61
N SER A 651 20.76 2.64 -58.02
CA SER A 651 21.14 1.30 -58.50
C SER A 651 22.46 0.94 -57.76
N SER A 652 22.61 -0.24 -57.17
CA SER A 652 23.21 -1.47 -57.73
C SER A 652 24.51 -1.84 -57.00
N THR A 653 24.50 -3.05 -56.44
CA THR A 653 25.63 -3.87 -55.99
C THR A 653 26.57 -4.24 -57.17
N PRO A 654 27.83 -4.67 -56.93
CA PRO A 654 28.19 -6.07 -56.62
C PRO A 654 29.33 -6.16 -55.58
N GLY A 655 29.68 -7.25 -54.89
CA GLY A 655 29.46 -8.68 -55.04
C GLY A 655 30.77 -9.41 -54.66
N SER A 656 30.67 -10.52 -53.92
CA SER A 656 31.70 -11.59 -53.75
C SER A 656 32.95 -11.25 -52.89
N ARG A 657 33.65 -12.15 -52.17
CA ARG A 657 33.65 -13.62 -52.04
C ARG A 657 34.61 -14.00 -50.89
N THR A 658 34.27 -15.06 -50.14
CA THR A 658 35.13 -16.12 -49.54
C THR A 658 36.29 -15.80 -48.59
N GLY A 659 36.29 -16.48 -47.44
CA GLY A 659 37.49 -16.81 -46.65
C GLY A 659 37.19 -17.71 -45.44
N ARG A 660 37.49 -19.01 -45.56
CA ARG A 660 37.46 -20.05 -44.49
C ARG A 660 38.77 -20.05 -43.68
N GLY A 661 38.70 -20.55 -42.43
CA GLY A 661 39.81 -21.08 -41.61
C GLY A 661 39.53 -20.80 -40.12
N ARG A 662 39.07 -21.71 -39.24
CA ARG A 662 39.45 -23.08 -38.80
C ARG A 662 40.53 -23.11 -37.69
N ASP A 663 40.19 -23.83 -36.61
CA ASP A 663 40.98 -24.38 -35.48
C ASP A 663 41.40 -23.41 -34.34
N GLY A 664 41.28 -23.72 -33.04
CA GLY A 664 40.89 -24.96 -32.35
C GLY A 664 40.68 -24.80 -30.82
N TYR A 665 40.15 -25.89 -30.23
CA TYR A 665 40.23 -26.49 -28.86
C TYR A 665 40.94 -25.70 -27.71
N GLN A 666 40.62 -25.80 -26.41
CA GLN A 666 40.08 -26.90 -25.59
C GLN A 666 39.79 -26.45 -24.13
N SER A 667 38.82 -27.13 -23.50
CA SER A 667 38.76 -27.61 -22.09
C SER A 667 38.88 -26.67 -20.87
N GLY A 668 37.95 -26.86 -19.92
CA GLY A 668 38.25 -26.69 -18.50
C GLY A 668 37.06 -26.46 -17.56
N ALA A 669 36.26 -27.50 -17.27
CA ALA A 669 35.58 -27.62 -15.97
C ALA A 669 36.51 -28.40 -15.00
N PRO A 670 36.37 -28.28 -13.67
CA PRO A 670 35.44 -29.17 -12.98
C PRO A 670 34.76 -28.66 -11.68
N ARG A 671 33.58 -29.25 -11.43
CA ARG A 671 32.93 -29.70 -10.18
C ARG A 671 33.48 -29.27 -8.80
N GLY A 672 32.55 -28.78 -7.97
CA GLY A 672 31.85 -29.60 -6.95
C GLY A 672 32.37 -29.59 -5.50
N GLY A 673 31.47 -29.34 -4.53
CA GLY A 673 31.71 -29.61 -3.10
C GLY A 673 30.55 -29.25 -2.18
N ARG A 674 29.88 -30.27 -1.62
CA ARG A 674 28.91 -30.19 -0.50
C ARG A 674 29.65 -29.98 0.84
N GLY A 675 29.02 -29.33 1.83
CA GLY A 675 29.49 -29.35 3.22
C GLY A 675 28.50 -28.76 4.22
N ARG A 676 28.14 -29.53 5.24
CA ARG A 676 27.18 -29.25 6.33
C ARG A 676 27.84 -28.47 7.50
N GLY A 677 27.04 -27.64 8.19
CA GLY A 677 26.78 -27.76 9.63
C GLY A 677 27.66 -27.01 10.66
N ARG A 678 26.96 -26.64 11.77
CA ARG A 678 27.39 -26.02 13.06
C ARG A 678 27.65 -24.51 12.97
N GLY A 679 27.21 -23.66 13.90
CA GLY A 679 26.69 -23.81 15.27
C GLY A 679 27.17 -22.59 16.04
N GLY A 680 26.31 -21.91 16.81
CA GLY A 680 26.70 -20.70 17.53
C GLY A 680 25.58 -20.17 18.43
N SER A 681 25.57 -20.64 19.67
CA SER A 681 24.77 -20.16 20.79
C SER A 681 25.49 -19.00 21.46
N TYR A 682 24.75 -17.96 21.88
CA TYR A 682 25.14 -17.11 23.00
C TYR A 682 23.94 -16.84 23.91
N ASN A 683 24.13 -17.19 25.19
CA ASN A 683 23.45 -16.70 26.40
C ASN A 683 23.15 -15.18 26.32
N GLY A 684 22.17 -14.61 27.03
CA GLY A 684 21.39 -15.05 28.16
C GLY A 684 21.17 -13.85 29.08
N ASN A 685 19.97 -13.65 29.63
CA ASN A 685 19.83 -12.92 30.89
C ASN A 685 18.55 -13.35 31.61
N ARG A 686 18.74 -14.09 32.71
CA ARG A 686 17.73 -14.36 33.74
C ARG A 686 17.84 -13.27 34.79
N GLY A 687 16.73 -12.63 35.12
CA GLY A 687 16.54 -11.89 36.37
C GLY A 687 15.34 -12.47 37.12
N ARG A 688 15.60 -13.19 38.22
CA ARG A 688 14.64 -13.49 39.29
C ARG A 688 15.03 -12.59 40.47
N ASN A 689 14.07 -11.91 41.12
CA ASN A 689 13.59 -12.23 42.48
C ASN A 689 12.75 -11.11 43.11
N ASN A 690 11.81 -11.58 43.96
CA ASN A 690 11.15 -10.95 45.11
C ASN A 690 10.24 -9.74 44.82
N GLY A 691 8.97 -9.71 45.22
CA GLY A 691 8.35 -10.32 46.41
C GLY A 691 8.08 -9.20 47.41
N GLN A 692 6.83 -8.74 47.50
CA GLN A 692 6.33 -7.99 48.64
C GLN A 692 4.79 -8.02 48.65
N ASP A 693 4.29 -8.61 49.74
CA ASP A 693 2.91 -8.64 50.19
C ASP A 693 2.37 -7.24 50.47
N SER A 694 1.08 -7.02 50.22
CA SER A 694 0.25 -6.22 51.10
C SER A 694 -1.20 -6.69 51.05
N SER A 695 -1.54 -7.41 52.11
CA SER A 695 -2.89 -7.71 52.58
C SER A 695 -3.63 -6.42 52.96
N TYR A 696 -4.92 -6.34 52.61
CA TYR A 696 -5.91 -5.62 53.42
C TYR A 696 -7.22 -6.42 53.36
N ASP A 697 -7.40 -7.24 54.39
CA ASP A 697 -8.68 -7.71 54.88
C ASP A 697 -9.54 -6.52 55.34
N ASP A 698 -10.83 -6.55 55.03
CA ASP A 698 -11.86 -6.00 55.93
C ASP A 698 -13.18 -6.72 55.65
N THR A 699 -13.37 -7.83 56.37
CA THR A 699 -14.70 -8.36 56.70
C THR A 699 -15.16 -7.77 58.04
N PRO A 700 -16.48 -7.59 58.21
CA PRO A 700 -17.11 -7.94 59.47
C PRO A 700 -18.13 -9.06 59.26
N LYS A 701 -18.12 -9.98 60.22
CA LYS A 701 -18.94 -11.19 60.32
C LYS A 701 -19.78 -11.08 61.60
N TRP A 702 -20.84 -11.89 61.68
CA TRP A 702 -21.78 -12.15 62.79
C TRP A 702 -22.92 -11.11 62.91
N ASP A 703 -24.20 -11.48 63.04
CA ASP A 703 -24.73 -12.57 63.85
C ASP A 703 -26.08 -13.12 63.33
N SER A 704 -26.37 -14.31 63.83
CA SER A 704 -27.54 -15.18 63.69
C SER A 704 -28.83 -14.63 64.29
N GLY A 705 -29.97 -14.94 63.65
CA GLY A 705 -31.31 -14.64 64.17
C GLY A 705 -32.39 -15.44 63.45
N SER A 706 -32.86 -16.49 64.11
CA SER A 706 -33.99 -17.33 63.72
C SER A 706 -35.32 -16.59 63.86
N SER A 707 -36.16 -16.62 62.82
CA SER A 707 -37.62 -16.72 62.98
C SER A 707 -38.32 -17.07 61.66
N LYS A 708 -39.09 -18.16 61.70
CA LYS A 708 -40.14 -18.53 60.73
C LYS A 708 -41.11 -17.37 60.49
N LYS A 709 -41.42 -17.11 59.21
CA LYS A 709 -42.80 -16.91 58.70
C LYS A 709 -42.74 -16.97 57.18
N GLY A 710 -43.64 -17.76 56.60
CA GLY A 710 -43.84 -17.81 55.16
C GLY A 710 -44.37 -16.49 54.65
N ASP A 711 -43.96 -16.13 53.45
CA ASP A 711 -44.65 -15.13 52.65
C ASP A 711 -44.39 -15.44 51.17
N ASP A 712 -45.48 -15.70 50.45
CA ASP A 712 -45.53 -15.75 49.00
C ASP A 712 -45.29 -14.34 48.45
N GLY A 713 -44.06 -14.10 48.00
CA GLY A 713 -43.63 -12.81 47.46
C GLY A 713 -43.83 -12.74 45.94
N GLY A 714 -44.95 -12.17 45.51
CA GLY A 714 -45.29 -11.88 44.13
C GLY A 714 -44.25 -11.02 43.39
N TRP A 715 -44.04 -11.36 42.11
CA TRP A 715 -43.16 -10.64 41.19
C TRP A 715 -43.86 -9.37 40.69
N GLY A 716 -43.88 -8.34 41.53
CA GLY A 716 -44.67 -7.13 41.28
C GLY A 716 -44.07 -5.86 41.85
N SER A 717 -42.76 -5.61 41.66
CA SER A 717 -42.21 -4.24 41.66
C SER A 717 -40.71 -4.24 41.40
N PHE A 718 -40.29 -3.76 40.23
CA PHE A 718 -38.94 -3.27 40.01
C PHE A 718 -39.03 -1.83 39.47
N PRO A 719 -38.31 -0.85 40.06
CA PRO A 719 -38.33 0.53 39.57
C PRO A 719 -37.56 0.63 38.25
N GLY A 720 -38.21 1.21 37.24
CA GLY A 720 -37.70 1.34 35.88
C GLY A 720 -36.36 2.08 35.78
N ALA A 721 -35.42 1.48 35.08
CA ALA A 721 -34.32 2.20 34.48
C ALA A 721 -34.89 3.07 33.34
N LYS A 722 -34.61 4.38 33.38
CA LYS A 722 -34.99 5.33 32.33
C LYS A 722 -34.37 4.88 31.00
N VAL A 723 -35.23 4.43 30.09
CA VAL A 723 -34.91 4.18 28.68
C VAL A 723 -34.83 5.54 27.97
N GLN A 724 -33.65 5.93 27.49
CA GLN A 724 -33.54 6.98 26.48
C GLN A 724 -33.76 6.34 25.11
N ASN A 725 -34.88 6.68 24.49
CA ASN A 725 -35.23 6.32 23.13
C ASN A 725 -34.25 6.91 22.12
N SER A 726 -34.01 6.13 21.07
CA SER A 726 -33.44 6.52 19.78
C SER A 726 -34.14 7.73 19.14
N PRO A 727 -33.52 8.33 18.13
CA PRO A 727 -34.28 8.69 16.93
C PRO A 727 -33.70 8.01 15.68
N GLY A 728 -34.61 7.60 14.80
CA GLY A 728 -34.32 6.99 13.53
C GLY A 728 -33.90 7.99 12.44
N THR A 729 -33.39 7.39 11.36
CA THR A 729 -33.50 7.81 9.95
C THR A 729 -34.23 9.12 9.65
N GLU A 730 -33.46 10.13 9.26
CA GLU A 730 -33.90 11.15 8.30
C GLU A 730 -32.82 11.34 7.23
N ALA A 731 -33.29 11.43 5.98
CA ALA A 731 -32.53 11.70 4.79
C ALA A 731 -32.08 13.17 4.75
N PHE A 732 -30.82 13.41 4.37
CA PHE A 732 -30.34 14.76 4.04
C PHE A 732 -30.14 14.90 2.52
N PRO A 733 -30.77 15.88 1.85
CA PRO A 733 -30.26 16.45 0.62
C PRO A 733 -29.19 17.51 0.94
N GLY A 734 -28.25 17.69 0.01
CA GLY A 734 -27.02 18.46 0.21
C GLY A 734 -27.17 19.99 0.26
N GLY A 735 -26.03 20.66 0.42
CA GLY A 735 -25.90 22.10 0.24
C GLY A 735 -24.73 22.71 1.00
N TRP A 736 -23.68 23.06 0.26
CA TRP A 736 -22.52 23.81 0.72
C TRP A 736 -22.90 25.26 1.10
N GLY A 737 -22.30 25.81 2.15
CA GLY A 737 -22.43 27.23 2.49
C GLY A 737 -21.54 27.63 3.66
N ALA A 738 -20.42 28.27 3.34
CA ALA A 738 -19.47 28.86 4.27
C ALA A 738 -19.96 30.22 4.82
N THR A 739 -19.71 30.47 6.12
CA THR A 739 -19.45 31.76 6.82
C THR A 739 -19.65 31.46 8.32
N GLY A 740 -18.73 31.67 9.26
CA GLY A 740 -17.80 32.79 9.42
C GLY A 740 -18.42 33.81 10.39
N THR A 741 -17.89 33.87 11.64
CA THR A 741 -18.08 34.91 12.67
C THR A 741 -19.52 35.05 13.23
N GLU A 742 -19.80 35.25 14.52
CA GLU A 742 -19.18 36.13 15.51
C GLU A 742 -19.71 35.74 16.91
N SER A 743 -18.85 35.86 17.92
CA SER A 743 -19.18 35.82 19.33
C SER A 743 -19.93 37.08 19.77
N GLY A 744 -20.94 36.95 20.64
CA GLY A 744 -21.36 38.10 21.45
C GLY A 744 -22.74 38.04 22.09
N GLY A 745 -22.77 37.61 23.35
CA GLY A 745 -23.45 38.39 24.39
C GLY A 745 -24.90 38.06 24.76
N GLY A 746 -25.05 37.55 25.98
CA GLY A 746 -25.80 38.32 26.99
C GLY A 746 -27.23 37.88 27.32
N SER A 747 -27.34 37.29 28.52
CA SER A 747 -28.40 37.53 29.51
C SER A 747 -29.86 37.23 29.17
N GLY A 748 -30.42 36.27 29.91
CA GLY A 748 -31.83 35.95 30.02
C GLY A 748 -32.03 34.60 30.69
#